data_AF-A0A7L4Y9J8-F1
#
_entry.id   AF-A0A7L4Y9J8-F1
#
_cell.length_a   1.000
_cell.length_b   1.000
_cell.length_c   1.000
_cell.angle_alpha   90.00
_cell.angle_beta   90.00
_cell.angle_gamma   90.00
#
_symmetry.space_group_name_H-M   'P 1'
#
loop_
_entity.id
_entity.type
_entity.pdbx_description
1 polymer ?
#
loop_
_entity_poly.entity_id
_entity_poly.type
_entity_poly.pdbx_seq_one_letter_code
_entity_poly.pdbx_strand_id
1 'polypeptide(L)'
;MPEIEIDTSQLTYPVIEIPEVDSGPIDGSRATRSVVTLPTGADYHLQLDNGLVSDFSFAVTEEGTLDFDEASDSFMHGRGSRRLTVRGTPVRIDASALDYPLRPQPTELFSPPVSDHTYELALVPASGYRLATGDGINGCIDFDVTLEGYVELGPETAELATAEGNTLTVVGVTINIDGRALSHDLLPLNAAGAGYLPRATVNQLTVLPGNGYMFQSGPGVVADFRYGVAPDGKVLIDPAFTEFASASGSTLKLKGHTISIDGRKLSHDVLPLGIAGEGKFLPRATVNQLTVLPAKGYNFQPGPGTVADFSYGVTRDGKVSVDPPYTGTASVSGGGGTLKLHGHLINIDGRKLSHDLLPIGLAGDGKFLPRDTVNQLTVLPADGYGFQPGSDVIADFWYDVNRQGQVLTDPVYDGFTSASGHVLKIRGYTINIDGRHLSHDLLPLGIQGDGNFLPRDSVNQLTIIPASGYGFQPAKGIDADFEYRLTVSGDVEVHPRYGGFASGQDRTLTITGNPVEVDAKALSHDLLLNVTGNDEVVPAGGSEDFRLLPAKGYTFYSASGILATFSFGLDVTGLVQVDPRYTGFSRTDRSKLRISGYMIVVDGTGLSFDLRPLLLGWTGGDLSHTTTHEMTLIPGAGYVFQATDGSGHDFKVTLEIDGSVSVSPAGLLLVKLKETIVVATATTGGTPATVVPPAILSNLPDQLRFDSTTGWPPRLPSTSVPVDVRPSPVSFTFSDWTHYLAVALAHPEVKSLLQGSFVWLGCHLLGTRNPTNPMQVLVCLRNPSTGQLIDVRISGNTVESVATKEPWEHPESPGEMAAAIDMVKNHPEHAPHIAGLEAHAIVRVPNDPKIASYRHRCMYVMFTKPEDPHVERLVCYAVLVDLDKQTVVAARKTPCS
;
A
#
# COMPACT_ATOMS: atom_id res chain seq x y z
N MET A 1 -54.28 -43.81 22.38
CA MET A 1 -54.07 -42.64 21.50
C MET A 1 -52.92 -42.99 20.58
N PRO A 2 -53.10 -42.90 19.25
CA PRO A 2 -52.04 -43.13 18.28
C PRO A 2 -50.80 -42.25 18.50
N GLU A 3 -49.62 -42.84 18.30
CA GLU A 3 -48.37 -42.09 18.16
C GLU A 3 -48.21 -41.67 16.70
N ILE A 4 -48.08 -40.37 16.47
CA ILE A 4 -47.90 -39.77 15.15
C ILE A 4 -46.53 -39.10 15.09
N GLU A 5 -45.72 -39.47 14.11
CA GLU A 5 -44.45 -38.80 13.79
C GLU A 5 -44.75 -37.56 12.95
N ILE A 6 -44.24 -36.40 13.35
CA ILE A 6 -44.40 -35.13 12.63
C ILE A 6 -43.03 -34.64 12.19
N ASP A 7 -42.87 -34.45 10.89
CA ASP A 7 -41.64 -33.99 10.25
C ASP A 7 -41.89 -32.65 9.54
N THR A 8 -41.42 -31.57 10.17
CA THR A 8 -41.44 -30.18 9.67
C THR A 8 -40.03 -29.69 9.30
N SER A 9 -39.06 -30.59 9.14
CA SER A 9 -37.65 -30.25 8.91
C SER A 9 -37.38 -29.43 7.64
N GLN A 10 -38.34 -29.40 6.71
CA GLN A 10 -38.25 -28.68 5.43
C GLN A 10 -38.90 -27.29 5.46
N LEU A 11 -39.59 -26.92 6.54
CA LEU A 11 -40.21 -25.61 6.68
C LEU A 11 -39.16 -24.54 7.02
N THR A 12 -39.43 -23.30 6.58
CA THR A 12 -38.68 -22.13 7.08
C THR A 12 -38.86 -21.93 8.59
N TYR A 13 -40.05 -22.24 9.10
CA TYR A 13 -40.35 -22.28 10.53
C TYR A 13 -40.58 -23.75 10.96
N PRO A 14 -39.53 -24.48 11.34
CA PRO A 14 -39.62 -25.91 11.62
C PRO A 14 -40.22 -26.22 13.00
N VAL A 15 -40.37 -25.23 13.88
CA VAL A 15 -40.95 -25.39 15.21
C VAL A 15 -42.44 -25.09 15.15
N ILE A 16 -43.25 -26.08 15.55
CA ILE A 16 -44.71 -25.99 15.53
C ILE A 16 -45.32 -26.54 16.82
N GLU A 17 -46.59 -26.25 17.06
CA GLU A 17 -47.44 -26.83 18.10
C GLU A 17 -48.76 -27.30 17.46
N ILE A 18 -49.49 -28.20 18.11
CA ILE A 18 -50.85 -28.59 17.68
C ILE A 18 -51.83 -27.98 18.68
N PRO A 19 -52.51 -26.85 18.36
CA PRO A 19 -53.22 -26.05 19.36
C PRO A 19 -54.42 -26.77 19.99
N GLU A 20 -54.98 -27.79 19.34
CA GLU A 20 -56.10 -28.57 19.88
C GLU A 20 -55.69 -29.55 21.00
N VAL A 21 -54.39 -29.78 21.17
CA VAL A 21 -53.83 -30.63 22.24
C VAL A 21 -52.66 -29.93 22.92
N ASP A 22 -52.35 -30.29 24.16
CA ASP A 22 -51.12 -29.81 24.79
C ASP A 22 -49.94 -30.64 24.28
N SER A 23 -49.56 -30.45 23.00
CA SER A 23 -48.46 -31.19 22.36
C SER A 23 -47.09 -30.75 22.86
N GLY A 24 -47.00 -29.52 23.38
CA GLY A 24 -45.74 -28.79 23.48
C GLY A 24 -45.09 -28.51 22.11
N PRO A 25 -43.91 -27.86 22.09
CA PRO A 25 -43.20 -27.52 20.88
C PRO A 25 -42.60 -28.75 20.20
N ILE A 26 -42.93 -28.91 18.92
CA ILE A 26 -42.49 -29.93 17.99
C ILE A 26 -41.44 -29.28 17.09
N ASP A 27 -40.17 -29.62 17.28
CA ASP A 27 -39.05 -29.01 16.57
C ASP A 27 -38.51 -29.96 15.50
N GLY A 28 -38.92 -29.74 14.24
CA GLY A 28 -38.49 -30.52 13.09
C GLY A 28 -37.02 -30.32 12.70
N SER A 29 -36.34 -29.31 13.25
CA SER A 29 -34.91 -29.08 12.96
C SER A 29 -34.00 -30.07 13.69
N ARG A 30 -34.53 -30.79 14.70
CA ARG A 30 -33.76 -31.75 15.50
C ARG A 30 -33.61 -33.07 14.77
N ALA A 31 -32.44 -33.70 14.94
CA ALA A 31 -32.17 -35.03 14.38
C ALA A 31 -33.03 -36.17 14.98
N THR A 32 -33.70 -35.92 16.11
CA THR A 32 -34.59 -36.87 16.78
C THR A 32 -35.99 -36.82 16.16
N ARG A 33 -36.62 -37.98 15.96
CA ARG A 33 -38.03 -38.04 15.52
C ARG A 33 -38.94 -37.34 16.52
N SER A 34 -39.72 -36.40 16.05
CA SER A 34 -40.75 -35.72 16.84
C SER A 34 -42.03 -36.54 16.78
N VAL A 35 -42.31 -37.29 17.85
CA VAL A 35 -43.50 -38.15 17.96
C VAL A 35 -44.45 -37.54 18.98
N VAL A 36 -45.71 -37.37 18.60
CA VAL A 36 -46.77 -36.78 19.41
C VAL A 36 -47.89 -37.79 19.58
N THR A 37 -48.49 -37.84 20.75
CA THR A 37 -49.67 -38.68 21.01
C THR A 37 -50.92 -37.88 20.70
N LEU A 38 -51.62 -38.24 19.61
CA LEU A 38 -52.84 -37.55 19.18
C LEU A 38 -54.06 -38.44 19.42
N PRO A 39 -55.16 -37.91 19.99
CA PRO A 39 -56.45 -38.59 19.99
C PRO A 39 -56.95 -38.89 18.57
N THR A 40 -57.84 -39.86 18.44
CA THR A 40 -58.61 -40.02 17.20
C THR A 40 -59.59 -38.86 17.08
N GLY A 41 -59.61 -38.18 15.95
CA GLY A 41 -60.38 -36.95 15.77
C GLY A 41 -60.09 -36.27 14.43
N ALA A 42 -60.98 -35.37 14.05
CA ALA A 42 -60.77 -34.45 12.93
C ALA A 42 -60.32 -33.09 13.46
N ASP A 43 -59.79 -32.24 12.56
CA ASP A 43 -59.52 -30.82 12.79
C ASP A 43 -58.28 -30.47 13.63
N TYR A 44 -57.17 -31.21 13.50
CA TYR A 44 -55.87 -30.80 14.05
C TYR A 44 -55.18 -29.79 13.13
N HIS A 45 -54.71 -28.67 13.68
CA HIS A 45 -53.96 -27.64 12.94
C HIS A 45 -52.47 -27.64 13.34
N LEU A 46 -51.66 -26.93 12.56
CA LEU A 46 -50.29 -26.61 12.93
C LEU A 46 -50.24 -25.14 13.32
N GLN A 47 -49.82 -24.86 14.54
CA GLN A 47 -49.47 -23.51 14.97
C GLN A 47 -47.96 -23.34 14.87
N LEU A 48 -47.50 -22.39 14.09
CA LEU A 48 -46.08 -22.04 14.00
C LEU A 48 -45.64 -21.32 15.29
N ASP A 49 -44.34 -21.36 15.59
CA ASP A 49 -43.73 -20.65 16.74
C ASP A 49 -44.04 -19.13 16.78
N ASN A 50 -44.38 -18.55 15.64
CA ASN A 50 -44.75 -17.16 15.47
C ASN A 50 -46.23 -16.87 15.80
N GLY A 51 -46.97 -17.91 16.20
CA GLY A 51 -48.37 -17.86 16.59
C GLY A 51 -49.37 -18.04 15.44
N LEU A 52 -48.92 -18.09 14.19
CA LEU A 52 -49.77 -18.33 13.03
C LEU A 52 -50.31 -19.75 13.04
N VAL A 53 -51.61 -19.90 12.80
CA VAL A 53 -52.29 -21.19 12.69
C VAL A 53 -52.50 -21.49 11.22
N SER A 54 -52.26 -22.74 10.82
CA SER A 54 -52.47 -23.20 9.45
C SER A 54 -53.92 -23.08 9.00
N ASP A 55 -54.14 -22.76 7.73
CA ASP A 55 -55.47 -22.69 7.12
C ASP A 55 -56.01 -24.07 6.65
N PHE A 56 -55.27 -25.13 6.92
CA PHE A 56 -55.66 -26.53 6.71
C PHE A 56 -55.63 -27.29 8.03
N SER A 57 -56.35 -28.42 8.03
CA SER A 57 -56.36 -29.37 9.13
C SER A 57 -56.05 -30.80 8.67
N PHE A 58 -55.71 -31.66 9.62
CA PHE A 58 -55.59 -33.10 9.42
C PHE A 58 -56.35 -33.86 10.51
N ALA A 59 -56.67 -35.12 10.23
CA ALA A 59 -57.40 -36.02 11.09
C ALA A 59 -56.54 -37.26 11.42
N VAL A 60 -56.81 -37.86 12.58
CA VAL A 60 -56.30 -39.17 12.98
C VAL A 60 -57.48 -40.14 13.00
N THR A 61 -57.48 -41.09 12.06
CA THR A 61 -58.55 -42.08 11.86
C THR A 61 -58.62 -43.09 13.02
N GLU A 62 -59.68 -43.91 13.07
CA GLU A 62 -59.83 -44.96 14.09
C GLU A 62 -58.71 -46.01 14.05
N GLU A 63 -58.11 -46.24 12.88
CA GLU A 63 -56.95 -47.11 12.67
C GLU A 63 -55.63 -46.47 13.16
N GLY A 64 -55.70 -45.21 13.62
CA GLY A 64 -54.58 -44.40 14.05
C GLY A 64 -53.67 -44.02 12.89
N THR A 65 -54.23 -43.78 11.71
CA THR A 65 -53.55 -43.27 10.52
C THR A 65 -54.02 -41.85 10.20
N LEU A 66 -53.27 -41.13 9.37
CA LEU A 66 -53.57 -39.74 9.01
C LEU A 66 -54.52 -39.65 7.81
N ASP A 67 -55.42 -38.67 7.85
CA ASP A 67 -56.23 -38.24 6.71
C ASP A 67 -56.30 -36.70 6.67
N PHE A 68 -56.46 -36.09 5.50
CA PHE A 68 -56.51 -34.62 5.32
C PHE A 68 -57.16 -34.26 3.97
N ASP A 69 -57.31 -32.99 3.57
CA ASP A 69 -57.87 -32.69 2.25
C ASP A 69 -56.89 -33.09 1.12
N GLU A 70 -57.37 -33.55 -0.04
CA GLU A 70 -56.53 -33.78 -1.24
C GLU A 70 -55.83 -32.49 -1.68
N ALA A 71 -56.43 -31.32 -1.41
CA ALA A 71 -55.82 -30.01 -1.66
C ALA A 71 -54.48 -29.81 -0.91
N SER A 72 -54.27 -30.52 0.21
CA SER A 72 -53.03 -30.43 1.00
C SER A 72 -51.90 -31.33 0.48
N ASP A 73 -52.17 -32.23 -0.48
CA ASP A 73 -51.17 -33.20 -0.98
C ASP A 73 -49.96 -32.52 -1.66
N SER A 74 -50.06 -31.25 -2.04
CA SER A 74 -48.99 -30.46 -2.66
C SER A 74 -47.88 -30.04 -1.68
N PHE A 75 -48.21 -29.87 -0.39
CA PHE A 75 -47.29 -29.41 0.66
C PHE A 75 -47.24 -30.36 1.88
N MET A 76 -48.12 -31.35 1.96
CA MET A 76 -48.15 -32.39 2.99
C MET A 76 -48.10 -33.80 2.40
N HIS A 77 -47.52 -34.73 3.16
CA HIS A 77 -47.51 -36.15 2.84
C HIS A 77 -47.75 -36.98 4.10
N GLY A 78 -48.25 -38.20 3.94
CA GLY A 78 -48.47 -39.12 5.06
C GLY A 78 -49.87 -39.69 5.20
N ARG A 79 -50.79 -39.40 4.27
CA ARG A 79 -52.14 -39.96 4.24
C ARG A 79 -52.12 -41.49 4.30
N GLY A 80 -52.97 -42.08 5.14
CA GLY A 80 -53.00 -43.52 5.40
C GLY A 80 -51.78 -44.06 6.16
N SER A 81 -50.90 -43.19 6.67
CA SER A 81 -49.70 -43.55 7.43
C SER A 81 -49.74 -42.96 8.86
N ARG A 82 -48.70 -43.22 9.66
CA ARG A 82 -48.50 -42.62 10.99
C ARG A 82 -47.43 -41.53 11.02
N ARG A 83 -46.99 -41.07 9.85
CA ARG A 83 -45.98 -40.02 9.72
C ARG A 83 -46.53 -38.89 8.87
N LEU A 84 -46.69 -37.72 9.46
CA LEU A 84 -47.00 -36.50 8.74
C LEU A 84 -45.68 -35.81 8.35
N THR A 85 -45.49 -35.57 7.06
CA THR A 85 -44.36 -34.78 6.55
C THR A 85 -44.91 -33.51 5.94
N VAL A 86 -44.50 -32.36 6.48
CA VAL A 86 -44.92 -31.03 6.04
C VAL A 86 -43.73 -30.37 5.36
N ARG A 87 -43.84 -30.20 4.04
CA ARG A 87 -42.78 -29.60 3.22
C ARG A 87 -42.97 -28.10 3.04
N GLY A 88 -44.21 -27.63 3.19
CA GLY A 88 -44.58 -26.25 2.87
C GLY A 88 -44.62 -26.01 1.35
N THR A 89 -45.13 -24.84 1.01
CA THR A 89 -45.16 -24.26 -0.32
C THR A 89 -43.92 -23.38 -0.50
N PRO A 90 -43.18 -23.52 -1.61
CA PRO A 90 -42.08 -22.60 -1.94
C PRO A 90 -42.64 -21.24 -2.32
N VAL A 91 -42.27 -20.21 -1.56
CA VAL A 91 -42.63 -18.80 -1.78
C VAL A 91 -41.38 -18.01 -2.12
N ARG A 92 -41.32 -17.45 -3.32
CA ARG A 92 -40.19 -16.63 -3.77
C ARG A 92 -40.39 -15.19 -3.34
N ILE A 93 -39.42 -14.64 -2.61
CA ILE A 93 -39.35 -13.23 -2.24
C ILE A 93 -38.38 -12.53 -3.19
N ASP A 94 -38.82 -11.46 -3.83
CA ASP A 94 -37.98 -10.54 -4.62
C ASP A 94 -38.11 -9.12 -4.06
N ALA A 95 -37.13 -8.70 -3.25
CA ALA A 95 -36.99 -7.36 -2.70
C ALA A 95 -35.84 -6.58 -3.37
N SER A 96 -35.46 -6.94 -4.60
CA SER A 96 -34.32 -6.32 -5.32
C SER A 96 -34.49 -4.83 -5.62
N ALA A 97 -35.71 -4.30 -5.52
CA ALA A 97 -35.98 -2.87 -5.64
C ALA A 97 -35.59 -2.08 -4.37
N LEU A 98 -35.48 -2.74 -3.22
CA LEU A 98 -35.09 -2.09 -1.96
C LEU A 98 -33.57 -1.96 -1.86
N ASP A 99 -33.10 -0.92 -1.18
CA ASP A 99 -31.66 -0.74 -0.90
C ASP A 99 -31.17 -1.58 0.30
N TYR A 100 -31.99 -2.51 0.80
CA TYR A 100 -31.67 -3.38 1.93
C TYR A 100 -32.51 -4.68 1.90
N PRO A 101 -32.01 -5.78 2.49
CA PRO A 101 -32.75 -7.03 2.57
C PRO A 101 -33.86 -6.99 3.62
N LEU A 102 -34.99 -7.63 3.31
CA LEU A 102 -36.08 -7.87 4.26
C LEU A 102 -35.85 -9.15 5.07
N ARG A 103 -36.36 -9.19 6.30
CA ARG A 103 -36.29 -10.36 7.18
C ARG A 103 -37.69 -10.91 7.46
N PRO A 104 -37.91 -12.23 7.31
CA PRO A 104 -39.17 -12.84 7.72
C PRO A 104 -39.27 -12.90 9.25
N GLN A 105 -40.48 -12.70 9.80
CA GLN A 105 -40.72 -12.72 11.25
C GLN A 105 -41.30 -14.07 11.72
N PRO A 106 -40.83 -14.58 12.88
CA PRO A 106 -39.97 -13.96 13.88
C PRO A 106 -38.49 -14.06 13.49
N THR A 107 -37.75 -12.99 13.75
CA THR A 107 -36.37 -12.80 13.29
C THR A 107 -35.34 -13.74 13.95
N GLU A 108 -35.69 -14.39 15.06
CA GLU A 108 -34.73 -15.12 15.91
C GLU A 108 -34.37 -16.53 15.39
N LEU A 109 -35.12 -17.07 14.44
CA LEU A 109 -34.99 -18.46 13.97
C LEU A 109 -34.52 -18.57 12.52
N PHE A 110 -34.45 -17.46 11.80
CA PHE A 110 -34.07 -17.41 10.39
C PHE A 110 -32.93 -16.41 10.17
N SER A 111 -31.75 -16.92 9.82
CA SER A 111 -30.65 -16.12 9.28
C SER A 111 -30.64 -16.27 7.76
N PRO A 112 -31.26 -15.35 6.98
CA PRO A 112 -31.17 -15.44 5.53
C PRO A 112 -29.70 -15.40 5.10
N PRO A 113 -29.34 -16.07 3.99
CA PRO A 113 -28.03 -15.86 3.37
C PRO A 113 -27.81 -14.36 3.15
N VAL A 114 -26.65 -13.88 3.59
CA VAL A 114 -26.36 -12.47 3.92
C VAL A 114 -26.41 -11.51 2.72
N SER A 115 -26.56 -11.98 1.48
CA SER A 115 -26.34 -11.16 0.29
C SER A 115 -27.52 -10.93 -0.64
N ASP A 116 -28.61 -11.69 -0.55
CA ASP A 116 -29.55 -11.69 -1.67
C ASP A 116 -30.86 -10.99 -1.28
N HIS A 117 -31.15 -9.91 -2.01
CA HIS A 117 -32.45 -9.23 -2.00
C HIS A 117 -33.56 -10.15 -2.56
N THR A 118 -33.21 -11.37 -3.00
CA THR A 118 -34.12 -12.39 -3.49
C THR A 118 -33.84 -13.70 -2.74
N TYR A 119 -34.86 -14.34 -2.18
CA TYR A 119 -34.73 -15.62 -1.46
C TYR A 119 -36.03 -16.41 -1.52
N GLU A 120 -35.96 -17.71 -1.19
CA GLU A 120 -37.14 -18.59 -1.17
C GLU A 120 -37.44 -19.04 0.27
N LEU A 121 -38.73 -19.08 0.62
CA LEU A 121 -39.24 -19.54 1.91
C LEU A 121 -40.13 -20.77 1.68
N ALA A 122 -40.03 -21.77 2.55
CA ALA A 122 -40.93 -22.91 2.57
C ALA A 122 -42.00 -22.69 3.65
N LEU A 123 -43.17 -22.20 3.23
CA LEU A 123 -44.25 -21.72 4.11
C LEU A 123 -45.47 -22.62 4.03
N VAL A 124 -46.14 -22.85 5.14
CA VAL A 124 -47.43 -23.57 5.12
C VAL A 124 -48.55 -22.60 4.70
N PRO A 125 -49.68 -23.08 4.14
CA PRO A 125 -50.83 -22.21 3.95
C PRO A 125 -51.34 -21.66 5.28
N ALA A 126 -51.27 -20.35 5.42
CA ALA A 126 -51.66 -19.58 6.61
C ALA A 126 -51.79 -18.11 6.24
N SER A 127 -52.63 -17.39 6.98
CA SER A 127 -52.80 -15.95 6.88
C SER A 127 -51.96 -15.21 7.93
N GLY A 128 -51.30 -14.12 7.56
CA GLY A 128 -50.57 -13.22 8.47
C GLY A 128 -49.04 -13.37 8.47
N TYR A 129 -48.44 -13.87 7.39
CA TYR A 129 -46.98 -13.82 7.25
C TYR A 129 -46.48 -12.38 7.14
N ARG A 130 -45.32 -12.11 7.74
CA ARG A 130 -44.73 -10.77 7.82
C ARG A 130 -43.26 -10.77 7.40
N LEU A 131 -42.92 -9.91 6.44
CA LEU A 131 -41.55 -9.49 6.15
C LEU A 131 -41.31 -8.10 6.72
N ALA A 132 -40.29 -7.94 7.57
CA ALA A 132 -39.99 -6.68 8.21
C ALA A 132 -38.61 -6.14 7.80
N THR A 133 -38.50 -4.82 7.90
CA THR A 133 -37.23 -4.11 8.03
C THR A 133 -36.50 -4.56 9.31
N GLY A 134 -35.17 -4.36 9.39
CA GLY A 134 -34.37 -4.76 10.55
C GLY A 134 -34.84 -4.18 11.90
N ASP A 135 -34.21 -4.61 12.99
CA ASP A 135 -34.68 -4.34 14.35
C ASP A 135 -34.95 -2.85 14.64
N GLY A 136 -36.11 -2.55 15.22
CA GLY A 136 -36.49 -1.21 15.69
C GLY A 136 -37.15 -0.29 14.66
N ILE A 137 -37.56 -0.80 13.49
CA ILE A 137 -38.43 -0.10 12.54
C ILE A 137 -39.76 -0.88 12.38
N ASN A 138 -40.87 -0.13 12.26
CA ASN A 138 -42.21 -0.71 12.05
C ASN A 138 -42.56 -0.93 10.56
N GLY A 139 -41.57 -0.96 9.66
CA GLY A 139 -41.80 -1.15 8.23
C GLY A 139 -41.91 -2.63 7.93
N CYS A 140 -43.02 -3.03 7.33
CA CYS A 140 -43.28 -4.43 7.01
C CYS A 140 -44.19 -4.60 5.79
N ILE A 141 -44.18 -5.81 5.24
CA ILE A 141 -45.12 -6.32 4.25
C ILE A 141 -45.77 -7.55 4.87
N ASP A 142 -47.09 -7.48 5.03
CA ASP A 142 -47.94 -8.60 5.42
C ASP A 142 -48.50 -9.28 4.15
N PHE A 143 -48.50 -10.61 4.15
CA PHE A 143 -48.99 -11.44 3.06
C PHE A 143 -49.55 -12.77 3.59
N ASP A 144 -50.40 -13.41 2.79
CA ASP A 144 -51.01 -14.69 3.10
C ASP A 144 -50.52 -15.74 2.09
N VAL A 145 -50.53 -17.01 2.48
CA VAL A 145 -50.24 -18.14 1.57
C VAL A 145 -51.48 -19.02 1.49
N THR A 146 -52.06 -19.13 0.29
CA THR A 146 -53.28 -19.92 0.07
C THR A 146 -53.00 -21.42 0.02
N LEU A 147 -54.07 -22.24 0.07
CA LEU A 147 -53.99 -23.70 -0.06
C LEU A 147 -53.44 -24.15 -1.42
N GLU A 148 -53.68 -23.38 -2.49
CA GLU A 148 -53.11 -23.59 -3.82
C GLU A 148 -51.63 -23.22 -3.90
N GLY A 149 -51.09 -22.60 -2.84
CA GLY A 149 -49.71 -22.14 -2.77
C GLY A 149 -49.47 -20.77 -3.39
N TYR A 150 -50.51 -19.96 -3.57
CA TYR A 150 -50.39 -18.59 -4.04
C TYR A 150 -50.13 -17.62 -2.90
N VAL A 151 -49.45 -16.53 -3.20
CA VAL A 151 -49.30 -15.39 -2.31
C VAL A 151 -50.46 -14.44 -2.53
N GLU A 152 -51.13 -14.04 -1.45
CA GLU A 152 -52.14 -12.98 -1.47
C GLU A 152 -51.67 -11.79 -0.62
N LEU A 153 -51.97 -10.59 -1.09
CA LEU A 153 -51.61 -9.34 -0.42
C LEU A 153 -52.86 -8.70 0.17
N GLY A 154 -52.72 -8.22 1.40
CA GLY A 154 -53.70 -7.33 2.00
C GLY A 154 -53.84 -6.01 1.22
N PRO A 155 -54.99 -5.32 1.32
CA PRO A 155 -55.21 -4.06 0.62
C PRO A 155 -54.21 -2.95 1.03
N GLU A 156 -53.60 -3.04 2.21
CA GLU A 156 -52.59 -2.08 2.69
C GLU A 156 -51.19 -2.30 2.10
N THR A 157 -50.91 -3.47 1.51
CA THR A 157 -49.60 -3.83 0.93
C THR A 157 -49.57 -3.82 -0.59
N ALA A 158 -50.74 -3.70 -1.24
CA ALA A 158 -50.90 -3.74 -2.70
C ALA A 158 -50.20 -2.60 -3.47
N GLU A 159 -49.86 -1.48 -2.81
CA GLU A 159 -49.09 -0.38 -3.42
C GLU A 159 -47.57 -0.54 -3.23
N LEU A 160 -47.13 -1.44 -2.35
CA LEU A 160 -45.74 -1.63 -1.94
C LEU A 160 -45.14 -2.94 -2.41
N ALA A 161 -45.99 -3.86 -2.85
CA ALA A 161 -45.61 -5.17 -3.36
C ALA A 161 -46.64 -5.66 -4.39
N THR A 162 -46.23 -6.62 -5.22
CA THR A 162 -47.11 -7.37 -6.12
C THR A 162 -46.94 -8.85 -5.86
N ALA A 163 -48.05 -9.60 -5.97
CA ALA A 163 -48.06 -11.05 -5.87
C ALA A 163 -48.46 -11.66 -7.23
N GLU A 164 -47.67 -12.61 -7.71
CA GLU A 164 -47.95 -13.39 -8.92
C GLU A 164 -47.65 -14.87 -8.63
N GLY A 165 -48.70 -15.70 -8.57
CA GLY A 165 -48.55 -17.09 -8.17
C GLY A 165 -47.93 -17.19 -6.78
N ASN A 166 -46.81 -17.92 -6.66
CA ASN A 166 -46.05 -18.08 -5.41
C ASN A 166 -44.93 -17.04 -5.23
N THR A 167 -44.90 -15.97 -6.03
CA THR A 167 -43.84 -14.95 -5.99
C THR A 167 -44.37 -13.65 -5.39
N LEU A 168 -43.70 -13.15 -4.36
CA LEU A 168 -43.88 -11.83 -3.76
C LEU A 168 -42.77 -10.89 -4.23
N THR A 169 -43.11 -9.87 -5.01
CA THR A 169 -42.17 -8.82 -5.43
C THR A 169 -42.42 -7.56 -4.63
N VAL A 170 -41.41 -7.07 -3.89
CA VAL A 170 -41.50 -5.86 -3.06
C VAL A 170 -40.82 -4.70 -3.78
N VAL A 171 -41.56 -3.60 -3.96
CA VAL A 171 -41.10 -2.41 -4.70
C VAL A 171 -40.76 -1.23 -3.79
N GLY A 172 -41.43 -1.11 -2.64
CA GLY A 172 -41.21 -0.02 -1.68
C GLY A 172 -41.50 1.38 -2.25
N VAL A 173 -40.95 2.41 -1.59
CA VAL A 173 -41.08 3.82 -2.00
C VAL A 173 -39.72 4.50 -2.06
N THR A 174 -39.49 5.26 -3.12
CA THR A 174 -38.23 6.02 -3.30
C THR A 174 -38.31 7.40 -2.66
N ILE A 175 -37.34 7.70 -1.79
CA ILE A 175 -37.11 9.00 -1.16
C ILE A 175 -35.78 9.60 -1.60
N ASN A 176 -35.66 10.93 -1.52
CA ASN A 176 -34.43 11.65 -1.80
C ASN A 176 -33.77 12.11 -0.50
N ILE A 177 -32.46 11.89 -0.36
CA ILE A 177 -31.64 12.31 0.78
C ILE A 177 -30.67 13.42 0.31
N ASP A 178 -30.95 14.66 0.70
CA ASP A 178 -30.10 15.82 0.45
C ASP A 178 -29.23 16.13 1.68
N GLY A 179 -28.02 15.58 1.70
CA GLY A 179 -27.00 15.81 2.73
C GLY A 179 -25.93 16.84 2.34
N ARG A 180 -26.11 17.59 1.24
CA ARG A 180 -25.04 18.42 0.65
C ARG A 180 -24.56 19.59 1.49
N ALA A 181 -25.28 19.92 2.57
CA ALA A 181 -24.86 20.95 3.52
C ALA A 181 -23.85 20.43 4.55
N LEU A 182 -23.70 19.11 4.69
CA LEU A 182 -22.84 18.48 5.68
C LEU A 182 -21.37 18.50 5.22
N SER A 183 -20.45 18.43 6.17
CA SER A 183 -19.02 18.17 5.94
C SER A 183 -18.71 16.67 5.81
N HIS A 184 -19.73 15.81 5.87
CA HIS A 184 -19.54 14.37 5.89
C HIS A 184 -20.60 13.62 5.10
N ASP A 185 -20.24 12.43 4.65
CA ASP A 185 -21.13 11.49 3.99
C ASP A 185 -22.04 10.80 5.04
N LEU A 186 -23.04 10.05 4.58
CA LEU A 186 -24.06 9.48 5.46
C LEU A 186 -24.20 7.99 5.23
N LEU A 187 -24.00 7.17 6.26
CA LEU A 187 -24.36 5.75 6.18
C LEU A 187 -25.80 5.59 6.66
N PRO A 188 -26.76 5.18 5.82
CA PRO A 188 -28.11 4.89 6.27
C PRO A 188 -28.06 3.68 7.20
N LEU A 189 -28.73 3.78 8.34
CA LEU A 189 -28.96 2.64 9.21
C LEU A 189 -30.39 2.15 9.00
N ASN A 190 -30.55 0.82 9.04
CA ASN A 190 -31.82 0.15 8.82
C ASN A 190 -32.44 0.45 7.44
N ALA A 191 -31.61 0.90 6.49
CA ALA A 191 -31.96 1.18 5.10
C ALA A 191 -30.73 1.15 4.15
N ALA A 192 -29.74 0.29 4.43
CA ALA A 192 -28.51 0.25 3.61
C ALA A 192 -27.98 -1.16 3.35
N GLY A 193 -27.66 -1.41 2.08
CA GLY A 193 -26.95 -2.58 1.56
C GLY A 193 -25.67 -2.24 0.76
N ALA A 194 -25.27 -0.96 0.63
CA ALA A 194 -24.19 -0.56 -0.30
C ALA A 194 -23.15 0.47 0.22
N GLY A 195 -23.20 0.92 1.48
CA GLY A 195 -22.20 1.83 2.06
C GLY A 195 -22.63 3.30 2.20
N TYR A 196 -21.67 4.22 2.35
CA TYR A 196 -21.92 5.63 2.62
C TYR A 196 -22.50 6.37 1.41
N LEU A 197 -23.57 7.13 1.63
CA LEU A 197 -24.15 8.08 0.68
C LEU A 197 -23.28 9.33 0.59
N PRO A 198 -22.70 9.65 -0.59
CA PRO A 198 -21.82 10.79 -0.74
C PRO A 198 -22.59 12.11 -0.58
N ARG A 199 -22.01 13.05 0.16
CA ARG A 199 -22.59 14.38 0.36
C ARG A 199 -22.48 15.29 -0.87
N ALA A 200 -21.77 14.89 -1.92
CA ALA A 200 -21.62 15.70 -3.13
C ALA A 200 -22.93 15.80 -3.95
N THR A 201 -23.86 14.86 -3.74
CA THR A 201 -25.09 14.70 -4.51
C THR A 201 -26.31 14.55 -3.61
N VAL A 202 -27.49 14.71 -4.20
CA VAL A 202 -28.73 14.20 -3.60
C VAL A 202 -28.78 12.71 -3.92
N ASN A 203 -28.96 11.88 -2.91
CA ASN A 203 -29.00 10.42 -3.05
C ASN A 203 -30.44 9.92 -3.02
N GLN A 204 -30.70 8.74 -3.57
CA GLN A 204 -32.00 8.10 -3.52
C GLN A 204 -31.92 6.85 -2.66
N LEU A 205 -32.98 6.60 -1.91
CA LEU A 205 -33.19 5.35 -1.18
C LEU A 205 -34.58 4.84 -1.47
N THR A 206 -34.72 3.57 -1.80
CA THR A 206 -35.99 2.86 -1.91
C THR A 206 -36.18 2.01 -0.67
N VAL A 207 -37.20 2.35 0.11
CA VAL A 207 -37.46 1.81 1.44
C VAL A 207 -38.93 1.45 1.62
N LEU A 208 -39.25 0.57 2.57
CA LEU A 208 -40.63 0.41 3.02
C LEU A 208 -41.12 1.62 3.84
N PRO A 209 -42.40 1.97 3.78
CA PRO A 209 -43.01 2.89 4.75
C PRO A 209 -42.79 2.38 6.18
N GLY A 210 -42.46 3.27 7.10
CA GLY A 210 -42.08 2.91 8.46
C GLY A 210 -41.41 4.06 9.20
N ASN A 211 -41.26 3.93 10.52
CA ASN A 211 -40.60 4.90 11.38
C ASN A 211 -39.32 4.32 11.97
N GLY A 212 -38.30 5.16 12.18
CA GLY A 212 -37.07 4.76 12.88
C GLY A 212 -35.82 4.68 12.01
N TYR A 213 -35.88 5.19 10.78
CA TYR A 213 -34.71 5.31 9.91
C TYR A 213 -33.69 6.31 10.48
N MET A 214 -32.40 6.01 10.36
CA MET A 214 -31.30 6.75 10.99
C MET A 214 -30.10 6.88 10.04
N PHE A 215 -29.08 7.66 10.46
CA PHE A 215 -27.80 7.75 9.78
C PHE A 215 -26.62 7.64 10.76
N GLN A 216 -25.48 7.16 10.26
CA GLN A 216 -24.18 7.43 10.87
C GLN A 216 -23.45 8.54 10.09
N SER A 217 -22.82 9.46 10.82
CA SER A 217 -21.97 10.51 10.24
C SER A 217 -20.62 9.98 9.77
N GLY A 218 -20.17 8.88 10.38
CA GLY A 218 -18.90 8.20 10.12
C GLY A 218 -18.82 6.93 10.96
N PRO A 219 -17.75 6.13 10.82
CA PRO A 219 -17.64 4.86 11.53
C PRO A 219 -17.80 5.04 13.04
N GLY A 220 -18.76 4.32 13.64
CA GLY A 220 -19.02 4.34 15.08
C GLY A 220 -19.78 5.57 15.61
N VAL A 221 -20.16 6.54 14.76
CA VAL A 221 -20.89 7.75 15.19
C VAL A 221 -22.29 7.75 14.62
N VAL A 222 -23.25 7.30 15.44
CA VAL A 222 -24.69 7.31 15.12
C VAL A 222 -25.27 8.68 15.41
N ALA A 223 -25.94 9.28 14.43
CA ALA A 223 -26.62 10.55 14.60
C ALA A 223 -27.82 10.42 15.56
N ASP A 224 -27.99 11.41 16.43
CA ASP A 224 -29.20 11.60 17.24
C ASP A 224 -30.32 12.20 16.38
N PHE A 225 -30.70 11.45 15.34
CA PHE A 225 -31.69 11.83 14.34
C PHE A 225 -32.45 10.59 13.87
N ARG A 226 -33.77 10.71 13.77
CA ARG A 226 -34.66 9.69 13.23
C ARG A 226 -35.67 10.31 12.28
N TYR A 227 -36.06 9.56 11.26
CA TYR A 227 -37.15 9.93 10.37
C TYR A 227 -38.07 8.75 10.07
N GLY A 228 -39.25 9.07 9.55
CA GLY A 228 -40.21 8.10 9.04
C GLY A 228 -40.52 8.33 7.58
N VAL A 229 -41.16 7.35 6.97
CA VAL A 229 -41.67 7.39 5.60
C VAL A 229 -43.11 6.91 5.62
N ALA A 230 -44.02 7.73 5.11
CA ALA A 230 -45.43 7.40 4.99
C ALA A 230 -45.70 6.51 3.76
N PRO A 231 -46.85 5.81 3.69
CA PRO A 231 -47.22 4.97 2.54
C PRO A 231 -47.20 5.71 1.19
N ASP A 232 -47.55 7.00 1.18
CA ASP A 232 -47.52 7.85 -0.02
C ASP A 232 -46.10 8.36 -0.39
N GLY A 233 -45.07 7.84 0.27
CA GLY A 233 -43.66 8.21 0.06
C GLY A 233 -43.25 9.53 0.71
N LYS A 234 -44.12 10.20 1.47
CA LYS A 234 -43.72 11.43 2.19
C LYS A 234 -42.78 11.11 3.35
N VAL A 235 -41.71 11.89 3.47
CA VAL A 235 -40.81 11.84 4.61
C VAL A 235 -41.44 12.55 5.80
N LEU A 236 -41.43 11.88 6.95
CA LEU A 236 -41.92 12.37 8.24
C LEU A 236 -40.75 12.70 9.16
N ILE A 237 -40.78 13.89 9.78
CA ILE A 237 -39.73 14.34 10.71
C ILE A 237 -40.40 14.84 11.99
N ASP A 238 -39.87 14.41 13.13
CA ASP A 238 -40.27 14.92 14.45
C ASP A 238 -39.93 16.42 14.57
N PRO A 239 -40.85 17.28 15.07
CA PRO A 239 -40.58 18.69 15.33
C PRO A 239 -39.25 18.98 16.06
N ALA A 240 -38.80 18.08 16.95
CA ALA A 240 -37.54 18.20 17.68
C ALA A 240 -36.27 18.19 16.77
N PHE A 241 -36.38 17.80 15.50
CA PHE A 241 -35.27 17.77 14.54
C PHE A 241 -35.31 18.90 13.50
N THR A 242 -36.33 19.76 13.52
CA THR A 242 -36.56 20.76 12.47
C THR A 242 -35.50 21.88 12.39
N GLU A 243 -34.68 22.04 13.42
CA GLU A 243 -33.56 22.99 13.40
C GLU A 243 -32.46 22.58 12.42
N PHE A 244 -32.23 21.27 12.26
CA PHE A 244 -31.12 20.73 11.45
C PHE A 244 -31.57 19.77 10.35
N ALA A 245 -32.86 19.45 10.26
CA ALA A 245 -33.45 18.63 9.21
C ALA A 245 -34.80 19.22 8.73
N SER A 246 -35.19 18.93 7.51
CA SER A 246 -36.50 19.33 6.96
C SER A 246 -36.98 18.33 5.92
N ALA A 247 -38.29 18.12 5.84
CA ALA A 247 -38.92 17.28 4.83
C ALA A 247 -39.76 18.10 3.87
N SER A 248 -39.77 17.72 2.60
CA SER A 248 -40.65 18.29 1.58
C SER A 248 -41.05 17.19 0.60
N GLY A 249 -42.29 16.69 0.71
CA GLY A 249 -42.72 15.52 -0.05
C GLY A 249 -41.86 14.30 0.29
N SER A 250 -41.31 13.65 -0.72
CA SER A 250 -40.39 12.50 -0.59
C SER A 250 -38.93 12.89 -0.37
N THR A 251 -38.63 14.17 -0.09
CA THR A 251 -37.25 14.63 0.11
C THR A 251 -36.96 14.92 1.57
N LEU A 252 -35.96 14.23 2.12
CA LEU A 252 -35.30 14.57 3.38
C LEU A 252 -34.10 15.47 3.10
N LYS A 253 -34.08 16.66 3.69
CA LYS A 253 -32.93 17.58 3.63
C LYS A 253 -32.27 17.70 5.00
N LEU A 254 -30.98 17.40 5.07
CA LEU A 254 -30.15 17.47 6.27
C LEU A 254 -29.23 18.68 6.17
N LYS A 255 -29.41 19.63 7.08
CA LYS A 255 -28.63 20.88 7.16
C LYS A 255 -27.49 20.77 8.18
N GLY A 256 -27.66 19.94 9.21
CA GLY A 256 -26.71 19.81 10.31
C GLY A 256 -26.53 21.12 11.09
N HIS A 257 -25.48 21.15 11.92
CA HIS A 257 -25.03 22.33 12.66
C HIS A 257 -23.58 22.63 12.33
N THR A 258 -23.30 23.88 11.99
CA THR A 258 -21.92 24.35 11.78
C THR A 258 -21.28 24.70 13.11
N ILE A 259 -20.25 23.95 13.48
CA ILE A 259 -19.41 24.21 14.65
C ILE A 259 -18.05 24.73 14.22
N SER A 260 -17.41 25.51 15.09
CA SER A 260 -16.03 25.98 14.90
C SER A 260 -15.04 25.12 15.69
N ILE A 261 -13.95 24.72 15.05
CA ILE A 261 -12.83 23.98 15.63
C ILE A 261 -11.63 24.92 15.73
N ASP A 262 -11.26 25.33 16.93
CA ASP A 262 -10.12 26.19 17.22
C ASP A 262 -8.97 25.36 17.79
N GLY A 263 -8.07 24.94 16.91
CA GLY A 263 -6.86 24.16 17.24
C GLY A 263 -5.59 25.00 17.39
N ARG A 264 -5.69 26.33 17.41
CA ARG A 264 -4.52 27.24 17.30
C ARG A 264 -3.49 27.16 18.43
N LYS A 265 -3.83 26.49 19.54
CA LYS A 265 -2.88 26.24 20.64
C LYS A 265 -2.04 24.98 20.45
N LEU A 266 -2.46 24.08 19.57
CA LEU A 266 -1.74 22.83 19.30
C LEU A 266 -0.47 23.12 18.52
N SER A 267 0.50 22.20 18.59
CA SER A 267 1.69 22.19 17.74
C SER A 267 1.49 21.44 16.42
N HIS A 268 0.32 20.85 16.22
CA HIS A 268 -0.02 19.99 15.09
C HIS A 268 -1.43 20.29 14.57
N ASP A 269 -1.67 19.92 13.32
CA ASP A 269 -2.98 19.95 12.69
C ASP A 269 -3.84 18.78 13.18
N VAL A 270 -5.15 18.77 12.91
CA VAL A 270 -6.05 17.70 13.37
C VAL A 270 -6.93 17.18 12.24
N LEU A 271 -6.95 15.87 12.02
CA LEU A 271 -7.89 15.24 11.10
C LEU A 271 -9.15 14.85 11.89
N PRO A 272 -10.36 15.30 11.53
CA PRO A 272 -11.56 14.91 12.26
C PRO A 272 -11.92 13.44 12.02
N LEU A 273 -12.36 12.77 13.08
CA LEU A 273 -12.83 11.38 13.08
C LEU A 273 -14.30 11.32 13.50
N GLY A 274 -14.98 10.24 13.11
CA GLY A 274 -16.42 10.14 13.24
C GLY A 274 -17.20 10.90 12.15
N ILE A 275 -16.48 11.35 11.12
CA ILE A 275 -17.03 11.90 9.87
C ILE A 275 -16.50 11.08 8.68
N ALA A 276 -17.37 10.71 7.75
CA ALA A 276 -17.00 10.02 6.51
C ALA A 276 -16.84 11.01 5.35
N GLY A 277 -16.01 10.67 4.36
CA GLY A 277 -15.90 11.44 3.11
C GLY A 277 -15.01 12.70 3.15
N GLU A 278 -14.49 13.11 4.31
CA GLU A 278 -13.44 14.14 4.43
C GLU A 278 -12.19 13.58 5.10
N GLY A 279 -11.18 13.26 4.30
CA GLY A 279 -9.86 12.82 4.76
C GLY A 279 -8.83 13.96 4.75
N LYS A 280 -9.12 15.11 5.36
CA LYS A 280 -8.18 16.26 5.39
C LYS A 280 -7.90 16.76 6.80
N PHE A 281 -6.63 17.00 7.07
CA PHE A 281 -6.20 17.69 8.28
C PHE A 281 -6.69 19.14 8.26
N LEU A 282 -7.31 19.54 9.36
CA LEU A 282 -7.69 20.91 9.65
C LEU A 282 -6.44 21.66 10.15
N PRO A 283 -5.96 22.68 9.42
CA PRO A 283 -4.74 23.38 9.80
C PRO A 283 -4.93 24.13 11.11
N ARG A 284 -3.95 24.02 12.01
CA ARG A 284 -3.94 24.73 13.29
C ARG A 284 -3.76 26.24 13.14
N ALA A 285 -3.35 26.73 11.98
CA ALA A 285 -3.12 28.15 11.74
C ALA A 285 -4.42 28.99 11.78
N THR A 286 -5.58 28.36 11.60
CA THR A 286 -6.88 29.01 11.51
C THR A 286 -7.92 28.33 12.39
N VAL A 287 -9.03 29.02 12.65
CA VAL A 287 -10.24 28.38 13.17
C VAL A 287 -10.96 27.76 11.98
N ASN A 288 -11.26 26.46 12.07
CA ASN A 288 -11.89 25.69 11.01
C ASN A 288 -13.38 25.49 11.31
N GLN A 289 -14.18 25.14 10.31
CA GLN A 289 -15.61 24.88 10.48
C GLN A 289 -15.97 23.49 9.98
N LEU A 290 -16.87 22.82 10.70
CA LEU A 290 -17.46 21.54 10.31
C LEU A 290 -18.97 21.65 10.46
N THR A 291 -19.71 21.20 9.45
CA THR A 291 -21.16 21.08 9.52
C THR A 291 -21.53 19.61 9.70
N VAL A 292 -22.03 19.26 10.88
CA VAL A 292 -22.25 17.86 11.29
C VAL A 292 -23.66 17.64 11.82
N LEU A 293 -24.14 16.40 11.78
CA LEU A 293 -25.38 16.05 12.48
C LEU A 293 -25.17 16.00 14.01
N PRO A 294 -26.20 16.26 14.82
CA PRO A 294 -26.15 15.98 16.24
C PRO A 294 -25.76 14.53 16.50
N ALA A 295 -24.74 14.29 17.30
CA ALA A 295 -24.24 12.96 17.66
C ALA A 295 -23.26 13.07 18.83
N LYS A 296 -22.89 11.92 19.42
CA LYS A 296 -21.78 11.79 20.35
C LYS A 296 -20.70 10.90 19.74
N GLY A 297 -19.44 11.11 20.13
CA GLY A 297 -18.32 10.27 19.71
C GLY A 297 -17.48 10.82 18.56
N TYR A 298 -17.65 12.10 18.20
CA TYR A 298 -16.71 12.76 17.28
C TYR A 298 -15.33 12.86 17.95
N ASN A 299 -14.26 12.72 17.17
CA ASN A 299 -12.88 12.70 17.67
C ASN A 299 -11.91 13.35 16.65
N PHE A 300 -10.61 13.32 16.92
CA PHE A 300 -9.54 13.80 16.06
C PHE A 300 -8.35 12.84 16.04
N GLN A 301 -7.60 12.94 14.95
CA GLN A 301 -6.30 12.32 14.78
C GLN A 301 -5.22 13.43 14.76
N PRO A 302 -4.29 13.47 15.73
CA PRO A 302 -3.17 14.42 15.75
C PRO A 302 -2.22 14.33 14.56
N GLY A 303 -2.07 13.14 13.98
CA GLY A 303 -1.22 12.87 12.83
C GLY A 303 -1.40 11.43 12.34
N PRO A 304 -0.87 11.08 11.15
CA PRO A 304 -1.00 9.74 10.59
C PRO A 304 -0.63 8.64 11.60
N GLY A 305 -1.50 7.64 11.78
CA GLY A 305 -1.29 6.52 12.71
C GLY A 305 -1.66 6.77 14.18
N THR A 306 -1.91 8.01 14.61
CA THR A 306 -2.12 8.36 16.02
C THR A 306 -3.53 8.88 16.27
N VAL A 307 -4.38 8.15 17.01
CA VAL A 307 -5.75 8.58 17.34
C VAL A 307 -5.78 9.23 18.72
N ALA A 308 -6.42 10.40 18.86
CA ALA A 308 -6.51 11.05 20.16
C ALA A 308 -7.43 10.26 21.11
N ASP A 309 -7.02 10.15 22.37
CA ASP A 309 -7.87 9.75 23.48
C ASP A 309 -8.75 10.93 23.90
N PHE A 310 -9.69 11.26 23.02
CA PHE A 310 -10.58 12.41 23.12
C PHE A 310 -11.94 12.06 22.50
N SER A 311 -13.01 12.70 22.97
CA SER A 311 -14.28 12.65 22.26
C SER A 311 -15.14 13.86 22.59
N TYR A 312 -15.93 14.31 21.62
CA TYR A 312 -16.93 15.36 21.82
C TYR A 312 -18.27 14.98 21.17
N GLY A 313 -19.29 15.76 21.50
CA GLY A 313 -20.62 15.64 20.91
C GLY A 313 -21.12 16.98 20.38
N VAL A 314 -22.16 16.90 19.55
CA VAL A 314 -22.96 18.03 19.10
C VAL A 314 -24.42 17.74 19.45
N THR A 315 -25.04 18.65 20.17
CA THR A 315 -26.43 18.52 20.63
C THR A 315 -27.42 18.94 19.52
N ARG A 316 -28.70 18.62 19.72
CA ARG A 316 -29.76 18.97 18.75
C ARG A 316 -29.93 20.47 18.53
N ASP A 317 -29.59 21.30 19.51
CA ASP A 317 -29.56 22.76 19.44
C ASP A 317 -28.22 23.33 18.92
N GLY A 318 -27.34 22.47 18.39
CA GLY A 318 -26.10 22.87 17.72
C GLY A 318 -24.96 23.26 18.66
N LYS A 319 -25.06 22.94 19.95
CA LYS A 319 -23.98 23.18 20.91
C LYS A 319 -23.01 22.01 20.95
N VAL A 320 -21.74 22.33 21.10
CA VAL A 320 -20.69 21.36 21.38
C VAL A 320 -20.78 20.94 22.85
N SER A 321 -20.69 19.64 23.09
CA SER A 321 -20.56 19.04 24.43
C SER A 321 -19.21 18.34 24.56
N VAL A 322 -18.49 18.59 25.65
CA VAL A 322 -17.24 17.92 26.00
C VAL A 322 -17.45 17.25 27.35
N ASP A 323 -17.20 15.94 27.41
CA ASP A 323 -17.40 15.19 28.66
C ASP A 323 -16.34 15.59 29.70
N PRO A 324 -16.67 15.51 31.01
CA PRO A 324 -15.79 15.95 32.09
C PRO A 324 -14.32 15.46 32.01
N PRO A 325 -14.03 14.20 31.62
CA PRO A 325 -12.65 13.71 31.50
C PRO A 325 -11.77 14.50 30.53
N TYR A 326 -12.36 15.23 29.56
CA TYR A 326 -11.63 15.93 28.51
C TYR A 326 -11.55 17.44 28.71
N THR A 327 -12.07 17.96 29.83
CA THR A 327 -12.11 19.41 30.12
C THR A 327 -10.73 20.05 30.30
N GLY A 328 -9.71 19.26 30.63
CA GLY A 328 -8.31 19.70 30.63
C GLY A 328 -7.70 19.84 29.23
N THR A 329 -8.26 19.12 28.24
CA THR A 329 -7.77 19.05 26.87
C THR A 329 -8.51 20.01 25.94
N ALA A 330 -9.82 20.21 26.18
CA ALA A 330 -10.67 21.05 25.36
C ALA A 330 -11.73 21.80 26.17
N SER A 331 -12.24 22.89 25.61
CA SER A 331 -13.33 23.67 26.21
C SER A 331 -14.32 24.16 25.17
N VAL A 332 -15.55 24.40 25.59
CA VAL A 332 -16.60 25.00 24.74
C VAL A 332 -16.65 26.51 24.97
N SER A 333 -16.83 27.29 23.91
CA SER A 333 -16.98 28.75 23.99
C SER A 333 -17.91 29.30 22.91
N GLY A 334 -18.07 30.63 22.84
CA GLY A 334 -18.87 31.28 21.80
C GLY A 334 -20.36 30.92 21.87
N GLY A 335 -20.93 30.86 23.07
CA GLY A 335 -22.33 30.48 23.27
C GLY A 335 -22.64 28.99 23.05
N GLY A 336 -21.62 28.15 22.83
CA GLY A 336 -21.77 26.71 22.60
C GLY A 336 -21.27 26.24 21.24
N GLY A 337 -21.03 27.13 20.28
CA GLY A 337 -20.71 26.77 18.88
C GLY A 337 -19.22 26.55 18.58
N THR A 338 -18.32 26.74 19.53
CA THR A 338 -16.86 26.61 19.30
C THR A 338 -16.23 25.60 20.24
N LEU A 339 -15.61 24.56 19.67
CA LEU A 339 -14.69 23.65 20.35
C LEU A 339 -13.27 24.22 20.29
N LYS A 340 -12.71 24.58 21.45
CA LYS A 340 -11.31 25.00 21.60
C LYS A 340 -10.47 23.82 22.07
N LEU A 341 -9.46 23.45 21.30
CA LEU A 341 -8.51 22.42 21.64
C LEU A 341 -7.28 23.09 22.28
N HIS A 342 -7.00 22.77 23.54
CA HIS A 342 -5.85 23.29 24.27
C HIS A 342 -4.70 22.30 24.33
N GLY A 343 -4.99 20.98 24.30
CA GLY A 343 -3.97 19.92 24.43
C GLY A 343 -3.20 20.02 25.75
N HIS A 344 -2.04 19.36 25.79
CA HIS A 344 -1.08 19.43 26.88
C HIS A 344 0.29 19.82 26.36
N LEU A 345 0.93 20.76 27.04
CA LEU A 345 2.31 21.15 26.77
C LEU A 345 3.26 20.09 27.33
N ILE A 346 4.07 19.50 26.46
CA ILE A 346 5.15 18.58 26.80
C ILE A 346 6.50 19.17 26.40
N ASN A 347 7.55 18.81 27.14
CA ASN A 347 8.93 19.20 26.86
C ASN A 347 9.73 18.00 26.35
N ILE A 348 10.41 18.16 25.22
CA ILE A 348 11.29 17.16 24.61
C ILE A 348 12.73 17.62 24.80
N ASP A 349 13.47 16.93 25.68
CA ASP A 349 14.90 17.18 25.92
C ASP A 349 15.74 16.13 25.18
N GLY A 350 16.14 16.45 23.95
CA GLY A 350 17.02 15.64 23.10
C GLY A 350 18.48 16.10 23.10
N ARG A 351 18.90 16.99 24.01
CA ARG A 351 20.20 17.71 23.91
C ARG A 351 21.45 16.85 24.06
N LYS A 352 21.29 15.56 24.31
CA LYS A 352 22.40 14.60 24.36
C LYS A 352 22.66 13.92 23.02
N LEU A 353 21.72 14.03 22.09
CA LEU A 353 21.84 13.44 20.76
C LEU A 353 22.83 14.23 19.90
N SER A 354 23.43 13.55 18.94
CA SER A 354 24.25 14.14 17.86
C SER A 354 23.39 14.63 16.69
N HIS A 355 22.07 14.46 16.77
CA HIS A 355 21.13 14.77 15.70
C HIS A 355 19.85 15.41 16.24
N ASP A 356 19.11 16.06 15.34
CA ASP A 356 17.81 16.66 15.61
C ASP A 356 16.70 15.58 15.53
N LEU A 357 15.48 15.93 15.93
CA LEU A 357 14.36 14.98 15.98
C LEU A 357 13.16 15.48 15.20
N LEU A 358 12.71 14.73 14.19
CA LEU A 358 11.45 15.01 13.52
C LEU A 358 10.31 14.24 14.23
N PRO A 359 9.28 14.91 14.76
CA PRO A 359 8.18 14.22 15.44
C PRO A 359 7.33 13.36 14.49
N ILE A 360 6.93 12.18 14.97
CA ILE A 360 5.96 11.27 14.33
C ILE A 360 4.65 11.31 15.12
N GLY A 361 3.52 11.12 14.44
CA GLY A 361 2.19 11.18 15.05
C GLY A 361 1.63 12.61 15.15
N LEU A 362 2.32 13.59 14.55
CA LEU A 362 1.94 15.00 14.52
C LEU A 362 1.87 15.50 13.07
N ALA A 363 0.69 15.90 12.60
CA ALA A 363 0.52 16.51 11.29
C ALA A 363 0.92 17.99 11.30
N GLY A 364 1.43 18.47 10.16
CA GLY A 364 1.80 19.87 9.97
C GLY A 364 3.06 20.02 9.12
N ASP A 365 3.86 21.04 9.43
CA ASP A 365 5.00 21.51 8.64
C ASP A 365 6.21 20.55 8.57
N GLY A 366 6.21 19.44 9.32
CA GLY A 366 7.30 18.44 9.28
C GLY A 366 8.68 19.00 9.67
N LYS A 367 8.75 19.81 10.73
CA LYS A 367 10.00 20.46 11.16
C LYS A 367 10.76 19.61 12.18
N PHE A 368 12.06 19.50 11.98
CA PHE A 368 12.97 18.94 12.97
C PHE A 368 13.05 19.84 14.21
N LEU A 369 13.03 19.21 15.37
CA LEU A 369 13.29 19.79 16.67
C LEU A 369 14.81 19.84 16.89
N PRO A 370 15.42 21.04 16.96
CA PRO A 370 16.85 21.16 17.10
C PRO A 370 17.33 20.60 18.44
N ARG A 371 18.47 19.90 18.42
CA ARG A 371 19.08 19.29 19.61
C ARG A 371 19.75 20.27 20.56
N ASP A 372 19.92 21.54 20.21
CA ASP A 372 20.62 22.52 21.04
C ASP A 372 19.74 23.07 22.18
N THR A 373 18.43 22.79 22.15
CA THR A 373 17.44 23.34 23.07
C THR A 373 16.47 22.26 23.56
N VAL A 374 15.73 22.58 24.63
CA VAL A 374 14.56 21.79 25.03
C VAL A 374 13.38 22.28 24.22
N ASN A 375 12.73 21.38 23.49
CA ASN A 375 11.65 21.71 22.58
C ASN A 375 10.30 21.56 23.26
N GLN A 376 9.34 22.39 22.88
CA GLN A 376 8.00 22.40 23.45
C GLN A 376 6.96 22.02 22.40
N LEU A 377 6.13 21.05 22.72
CA LEU A 377 5.01 20.61 21.87
C LEU A 377 3.72 20.65 22.68
N THR A 378 2.67 21.25 22.13
CA THR A 378 1.32 21.15 22.67
C THR A 378 0.56 20.10 21.87
N VAL A 379 0.23 18.97 22.49
CA VAL A 379 -0.36 17.80 21.81
C VAL A 379 -1.66 17.37 22.46
N LEU A 380 -2.56 16.73 21.70
CA LEU A 380 -3.70 16.03 22.28
C LEU A 380 -3.21 14.78 23.04
N PRO A 381 -3.95 14.29 24.05
CA PRO A 381 -3.71 12.96 24.60
C PRO A 381 -3.85 11.90 23.51
N ALA A 382 -2.88 11.03 23.36
CA ALA A 382 -2.89 9.91 22.42
C ALA A 382 -1.74 8.94 22.75
N ASP A 383 -1.87 7.73 22.22
CA ASP A 383 -0.81 6.73 22.24
C ASP A 383 -0.08 6.70 20.89
N GLY A 384 1.21 6.38 20.90
CA GLY A 384 2.00 6.16 19.69
C GLY A 384 2.58 7.42 19.04
N TYR A 385 3.08 8.37 19.84
CA TYR A 385 3.99 9.41 19.35
C TYR A 385 5.41 8.87 19.22
N GLY A 386 6.20 9.41 18.28
CA GLY A 386 7.56 8.91 18.03
C GLY A 386 8.46 9.95 17.39
N PHE A 387 9.63 9.54 16.91
CA PHE A 387 10.58 10.42 16.24
C PHE A 387 11.32 9.75 15.08
N GLN A 388 11.73 10.56 14.11
CA GLN A 388 12.75 10.21 13.13
C GLN A 388 14.05 10.96 13.47
N PRO A 389 15.20 10.26 13.60
CA PRO A 389 16.51 10.89 13.76
C PRO A 389 16.99 11.63 12.50
N GLY A 390 16.52 11.23 11.32
CA GLY A 390 16.83 11.80 10.02
C GLY A 390 15.85 11.27 8.97
N SER A 391 15.94 11.78 7.73
CA SER A 391 15.08 11.31 6.63
C SER A 391 15.15 9.80 6.47
N ASP A 392 13.99 9.18 6.25
CA ASP A 392 13.80 7.75 5.97
C ASP A 392 14.23 6.77 7.08
N VAL A 393 14.60 7.27 8.27
CA VAL A 393 14.88 6.44 9.45
C VAL A 393 13.81 6.69 10.52
N ILE A 394 13.11 5.65 10.95
CA ILE A 394 12.13 5.71 12.04
C ILE A 394 12.77 5.11 13.28
N ALA A 395 12.70 5.82 14.41
CA ALA A 395 13.22 5.30 15.66
C ALA A 395 12.40 4.09 16.14
N ASP A 396 13.07 3.12 16.74
CA ASP A 396 12.46 1.98 17.45
C ASP A 396 11.96 2.44 18.84
N PHE A 397 11.23 3.56 18.89
CA PHE A 397 10.84 4.24 20.11
C PHE A 397 9.49 4.96 19.94
N TRP A 398 8.56 4.65 20.84
CA TRP A 398 7.25 5.29 20.94
C TRP A 398 6.98 5.76 22.37
N TYR A 399 6.20 6.83 22.50
CA TYR A 399 5.74 7.37 23.77
C TYR A 399 4.28 7.81 23.68
N ASP A 400 3.61 7.84 24.82
CA ASP A 400 2.21 8.20 24.93
C ASP A 400 2.05 9.48 25.75
N VAL A 401 0.93 10.16 25.57
CA VAL A 401 0.52 11.29 26.41
C VAL A 401 -0.89 11.02 26.93
N ASN A 402 -1.02 10.85 28.23
CA ASN A 402 -2.32 10.58 28.83
C ASN A 402 -3.19 11.85 28.97
N ARG A 403 -4.43 11.69 29.43
CA ARG A 403 -5.39 12.81 29.62
C ARG A 403 -4.98 13.86 30.65
N GLN A 404 -4.01 13.56 31.51
CA GLN A 404 -3.41 14.53 32.44
C GLN A 404 -2.20 15.25 31.82
N GLY A 405 -1.81 14.89 30.59
CA GLY A 405 -0.65 15.41 29.88
C GLY A 405 0.67 14.76 30.30
N GLN A 406 0.63 13.68 31.08
CA GLN A 406 1.85 12.97 31.47
C GLN A 406 2.37 12.16 30.30
N VAL A 407 3.68 12.25 30.08
CA VAL A 407 4.40 11.43 29.11
C VAL A 407 4.62 10.06 29.72
N LEU A 408 4.33 9.02 28.95
CA LEU A 408 4.55 7.62 29.31
C LEU A 408 5.45 6.95 28.28
N THR A 409 6.34 6.07 28.75
CA THR A 409 7.24 5.28 27.90
C THR A 409 7.26 3.85 28.41
N ASP A 410 7.41 2.88 27.51
CA ASP A 410 7.64 1.49 27.90
C ASP A 410 9.00 1.35 28.63
N PRO A 411 9.07 0.62 29.76
CA PRO A 411 10.32 0.36 30.49
C PRO A 411 11.45 -0.23 29.65
N VAL A 412 11.15 -0.90 28.52
CA VAL A 412 12.18 -1.40 27.58
C VAL A 412 13.08 -0.27 27.05
N TYR A 413 12.62 0.98 27.08
CA TYR A 413 13.35 2.15 26.60
C TYR A 413 14.19 2.86 27.68
N ASP A 414 14.12 2.45 28.95
CA ASP A 414 14.76 3.14 30.10
C ASP A 414 16.28 3.33 29.94
N GLY A 415 16.92 2.48 29.12
CA GLY A 415 18.35 2.54 28.82
C GLY A 415 18.77 3.81 28.06
N PHE A 416 17.87 4.42 27.27
CA PHE A 416 18.18 5.61 26.47
C PHE A 416 17.17 6.75 26.62
N THR A 417 16.02 6.53 27.27
CA THR A 417 14.99 7.56 27.48
C THR A 417 14.55 7.62 28.94
N SER A 418 13.77 8.63 29.31
CA SER A 418 13.01 8.63 30.57
C SER A 418 11.88 9.64 30.48
N ALA A 419 10.71 9.28 30.97
CA ALA A 419 9.57 10.17 31.10
C ALA A 419 9.32 10.55 32.56
N SER A 420 9.00 11.82 32.81
CA SER A 420 8.63 12.30 34.14
C SER A 420 7.67 13.49 34.04
N GLY A 421 6.42 13.28 34.42
CA GLY A 421 5.37 14.29 34.27
C GLY A 421 5.23 14.69 32.80
N HIS A 422 5.38 15.98 32.49
CA HIS A 422 5.26 16.53 31.13
C HIS A 422 6.58 16.56 30.35
N VAL A 423 7.58 15.77 30.74
CA VAL A 423 8.92 15.82 30.17
C VAL A 423 9.32 14.47 29.63
N LEU A 424 9.73 14.44 28.36
CA LEU A 424 10.44 13.33 27.74
C LEU A 424 11.91 13.70 27.59
N LYS A 425 12.80 12.88 28.16
CA LYS A 425 14.25 13.07 28.02
C LYS A 425 14.86 11.94 27.21
N ILE A 426 15.45 12.27 26.07
CA ILE A 426 16.06 11.32 25.15
C ILE A 426 17.58 11.48 25.22
N ARG A 427 18.25 10.45 25.75
CA ARG A 427 19.71 10.41 25.93
C ARG A 427 20.41 9.71 24.77
N GLY A 428 19.73 8.78 24.09
CA GLY A 428 20.32 7.92 23.06
C GLY A 428 21.41 7.01 23.61
N TYR A 429 22.14 6.36 22.71
CA TYR A 429 23.38 5.66 23.02
C TYR A 429 24.55 6.26 22.25
N THR A 430 25.66 6.48 22.96
CA THR A 430 26.92 6.83 22.31
C THR A 430 27.56 5.57 21.74
N ILE A 431 27.74 5.54 20.43
CA ILE A 431 28.43 4.49 19.69
C ILE A 431 29.77 4.99 19.14
N ASN A 432 30.72 4.08 19.02
CA ASN A 432 32.00 4.31 18.37
C ASN A 432 31.91 3.90 16.90
N ILE A 433 32.40 4.76 16.00
CA ILE A 433 32.54 4.49 14.58
C ILE A 433 34.04 4.39 14.27
N ASP A 434 34.53 3.17 14.07
CA ASP A 434 35.91 2.89 13.70
C ASP A 434 36.01 2.65 12.18
N GLY A 435 36.27 3.72 11.44
CA GLY A 435 36.51 3.71 10.00
C GLY A 435 37.98 3.82 9.61
N ARG A 436 38.93 3.60 10.54
CA ARG A 436 40.35 3.94 10.34
C ARG A 436 41.06 3.14 9.24
N HIS A 437 40.42 2.10 8.74
CA HIS A 437 40.92 1.30 7.63
C HIS A 437 40.49 1.82 6.26
N LEU A 438 39.53 2.74 6.19
CA LEU A 438 39.04 3.31 4.93
C LEU A 438 40.07 4.25 4.32
N SER A 439 39.98 4.48 3.01
CA SER A 439 40.75 5.52 2.31
C SER A 439 40.04 6.88 2.27
N HIS A 440 38.87 7.00 2.90
CA HIS A 440 38.04 8.21 2.90
C HIS A 440 37.34 8.42 4.25
N ASP A 441 36.89 9.66 4.49
CA ASP A 441 36.07 10.04 5.63
C ASP A 441 34.61 9.60 5.43
N LEU A 442 33.81 9.68 6.49
CA LEU A 442 32.41 9.22 6.47
C LEU A 442 31.44 10.37 6.78
N LEU A 443 30.46 10.62 5.92
CA LEU A 443 29.33 11.49 6.27
C LEU A 443 28.16 10.62 6.73
N PRO A 444 27.66 10.76 7.97
CA PRO A 444 26.53 9.96 8.45
C PRO A 444 25.24 10.19 7.66
N LEU A 445 24.51 9.11 7.39
CA LEU A 445 23.15 9.10 6.84
C LEU A 445 22.15 8.59 7.88
N GLY A 446 20.87 8.98 7.72
CA GLY A 446 19.81 8.64 8.66
C GLY A 446 19.80 9.50 9.93
N ILE A 447 20.62 10.56 9.97
CA ILE A 447 20.62 11.56 11.04
C ILE A 447 20.57 12.98 10.46
N GLN A 448 19.78 13.86 11.08
CA GLN A 448 19.68 15.27 10.73
C GLN A 448 20.56 16.13 11.64
N GLY A 449 21.40 17.00 11.07
CA GLY A 449 22.25 17.91 11.85
C GLY A 449 23.30 18.62 11.00
N ASP A 450 24.37 19.09 11.65
CA ASP A 450 25.46 19.89 11.07
C ASP A 450 26.18 19.28 9.85
N GLY A 451 25.98 17.99 9.55
CA GLY A 451 26.48 17.36 8.32
C GLY A 451 28.01 17.27 8.26
N ASN A 452 28.67 17.14 9.41
CA ASN A 452 30.13 17.04 9.47
C ASN A 452 30.58 15.62 9.07
N PHE A 453 31.66 15.57 8.28
CA PHE A 453 32.37 14.33 8.03
C PHE A 453 33.07 13.85 9.29
N LEU A 454 33.09 12.54 9.47
CA LEU A 454 33.82 11.81 10.49
C LEU A 454 35.20 11.45 9.89
N PRO A 455 36.30 12.05 10.39
CA PRO A 455 37.64 11.79 9.87
C PRO A 455 38.05 10.34 10.05
N ARG A 456 38.70 9.75 9.04
CA ARG A 456 39.21 8.37 9.12
C ARG A 456 40.45 8.20 9.98
N ASP A 457 41.09 9.27 10.45
CA ASP A 457 42.32 9.19 11.24
C ASP A 457 42.08 8.79 12.71
N SER A 458 40.81 8.71 13.12
CA SER A 458 40.40 8.51 14.51
C SER A 458 39.12 7.67 14.61
N VAL A 459 38.88 7.13 15.81
CA VAL A 459 37.58 6.53 16.14
C VAL A 459 36.63 7.66 16.53
N ASN A 460 35.51 7.76 15.82
CA ASN A 460 34.53 8.82 16.00
C ASN A 460 33.41 8.37 16.95
N GLN A 461 32.68 9.32 17.53
CA GLN A 461 31.54 9.02 18.39
C GLN A 461 30.28 9.73 17.93
N LEU A 462 29.16 8.99 17.89
CA LEU A 462 27.83 9.52 17.64
C LEU A 462 26.91 9.09 18.77
N THR A 463 26.09 10.01 19.28
CA THR A 463 25.02 9.67 20.23
C THR A 463 23.70 9.70 19.49
N ILE A 464 23.12 8.53 19.24
CA ILE A 464 21.93 8.38 18.39
C ILE A 464 20.85 7.58 19.12
N ILE A 465 19.59 7.74 18.71
CA ILE A 465 18.47 6.95 19.20
C ILE A 465 18.45 5.56 18.55
N PRO A 466 17.91 4.50 19.18
CA PRO A 466 17.71 3.21 18.51
C PRO A 466 16.86 3.32 17.24
N ALA A 467 17.35 2.77 16.14
CA ALA A 467 16.68 2.70 14.84
C ALA A 467 17.44 1.76 13.89
N SER A 468 16.78 1.38 12.79
CA SER A 468 17.40 0.68 11.66
C SER A 468 17.55 1.59 10.44
N GLY A 469 18.58 1.39 9.62
CA GLY A 469 18.78 2.14 8.38
C GLY A 469 19.79 3.29 8.47
N TYR A 470 20.62 3.32 9.52
CA TYR A 470 21.75 4.25 9.57
C TYR A 470 22.83 3.86 8.56
N GLY A 471 23.45 4.82 7.91
CA GLY A 471 24.46 4.56 6.87
C GLY A 471 25.48 5.68 6.73
N PHE A 472 26.21 5.70 5.62
CA PHE A 472 27.22 6.73 5.35
C PHE A 472 27.33 7.09 3.88
N GLN A 473 27.78 8.32 3.59
CA GLN A 473 28.30 8.71 2.29
C GLN A 473 29.84 8.73 2.30
N PRO A 474 30.52 8.02 1.37
CA PRO A 474 31.97 8.16 1.16
C PRO A 474 32.38 9.47 0.47
N ALA A 475 31.44 10.11 -0.25
CA ALA A 475 31.64 11.40 -0.91
C ALA A 475 30.29 12.11 -1.01
N LYS A 476 30.29 13.45 -1.08
CA LYS A 476 29.04 14.20 -1.22
C LYS A 476 28.27 13.75 -2.48
N GLY A 477 27.06 13.23 -2.28
CA GLY A 477 26.20 12.76 -3.37
C GLY A 477 26.47 11.31 -3.82
N ILE A 478 27.31 10.58 -3.09
CA ILE A 478 27.49 9.13 -3.24
C ILE A 478 26.98 8.48 -1.96
N ASP A 479 25.87 7.75 -2.04
CA ASP A 479 25.35 6.95 -0.91
C ASP A 479 25.98 5.56 -0.93
N ALA A 480 26.48 5.10 0.21
CA ALA A 480 26.93 3.72 0.32
C ALA A 480 25.75 2.74 0.33
N ASP A 481 25.91 1.60 -0.33
CA ASP A 481 25.06 0.42 -0.13
C ASP A 481 25.49 -0.30 1.15
N PHE A 482 25.29 0.39 2.27
CA PHE A 482 25.62 -0.08 3.61
C PHE A 482 24.70 0.57 4.64
N GLU A 483 24.09 -0.28 5.46
CA GLU A 483 23.27 0.14 6.59
C GLU A 483 23.60 -0.68 7.85
N TYR A 484 23.38 -0.07 9.01
CA TYR A 484 23.46 -0.73 10.31
C TYR A 484 22.25 -0.35 11.19
N ARG A 485 22.02 -1.16 12.22
CA ARG A 485 20.97 -0.94 13.22
C ARG A 485 21.60 -0.64 14.57
N LEU A 486 20.99 0.29 15.31
CA LEU A 486 21.19 0.41 16.74
C LEU A 486 19.95 -0.14 17.46
N THR A 487 20.12 -1.20 18.23
CA THR A 487 19.03 -1.86 18.94
C THR A 487 18.56 -1.06 20.15
N VAL A 488 17.39 -1.41 20.68
CA VAL A 488 16.84 -0.81 21.92
C VAL A 488 17.72 -1.06 23.15
N SER A 489 18.55 -2.11 23.16
CA SER A 489 19.56 -2.36 24.21
C SER A 489 20.83 -1.51 24.03
N GLY A 490 21.00 -0.92 22.85
CA GLY A 490 22.14 -0.09 22.47
C GLY A 490 23.29 -0.86 21.83
N ASP A 491 23.01 -2.03 21.26
CA ASP A 491 23.98 -2.81 20.50
C ASP A 491 23.95 -2.40 19.02
N VAL A 492 25.12 -2.36 18.39
CA VAL A 492 25.27 -2.12 16.97
C VAL A 492 25.20 -3.46 16.24
N GLU A 493 24.21 -3.58 15.36
CA GLU A 493 24.02 -4.75 14.52
C GLU A 493 24.31 -4.42 13.05
N VAL A 494 25.09 -5.29 12.42
CA VAL A 494 25.43 -5.22 10.99
C VAL A 494 24.89 -6.48 10.32
N HIS A 495 24.11 -6.31 9.26
CA HIS A 495 23.54 -7.44 8.54
C HIS A 495 24.68 -8.34 7.98
N PRO A 496 24.57 -9.68 8.04
CA PRO A 496 25.62 -10.60 7.59
C PRO A 496 26.13 -10.38 6.16
N ARG A 497 25.27 -9.83 5.28
CA ARG A 497 25.62 -9.42 3.90
C ARG A 497 26.80 -8.45 3.83
N TYR A 498 27.04 -7.68 4.89
CA TYR A 498 28.14 -6.70 5.00
C TYR A 498 29.35 -7.23 5.77
N GLY A 499 29.30 -8.46 6.28
CA GLY A 499 30.33 -9.05 7.15
C GLY A 499 31.73 -9.14 6.51
N GLY A 500 31.83 -8.98 5.19
CA GLY A 500 33.12 -8.91 4.50
C GLY A 500 33.90 -7.61 4.73
N PHE A 501 33.23 -6.51 5.08
CA PHE A 501 33.84 -5.19 5.22
C PHE A 501 33.36 -4.37 6.43
N ALA A 502 32.35 -4.83 7.16
CA ALA A 502 31.84 -4.16 8.35
C ALA A 502 31.37 -5.17 9.41
N SER A 503 31.49 -4.80 10.68
CA SER A 503 31.01 -5.60 11.81
C SER A 503 30.54 -4.71 12.95
N GLY A 504 29.47 -5.11 13.62
CA GLY A 504 29.00 -4.52 14.87
C GLY A 504 29.36 -5.40 16.05
N GLN A 505 29.94 -4.82 17.09
CA GLN A 505 30.14 -5.49 18.38
C GLN A 505 29.92 -4.49 19.51
N ASP A 506 29.01 -4.81 20.42
CA ASP A 506 28.56 -3.91 21.49
C ASP A 506 28.17 -2.54 20.90
N ARG A 507 28.75 -1.45 21.43
CA ARG A 507 28.55 -0.07 20.94
C ARG A 507 29.56 0.37 19.89
N THR A 508 30.19 -0.56 19.19
CA THR A 508 31.23 -0.22 18.20
C THR A 508 30.85 -0.76 16.83
N LEU A 509 30.79 0.15 15.86
CA LEU A 509 30.77 -0.18 14.45
C LEU A 509 32.19 -0.12 13.90
N THR A 510 32.71 -1.24 13.40
CA THR A 510 34.00 -1.29 12.71
C THR A 510 33.76 -1.43 11.21
N ILE A 511 34.40 -0.57 10.42
CA ILE A 511 34.30 -0.55 8.96
C ILE A 511 35.71 -0.66 8.38
N THR A 512 35.99 -1.77 7.70
CA THR A 512 37.27 -2.05 7.07
C THR A 512 37.31 -1.69 5.58
N GLY A 513 36.13 -1.64 4.94
CA GLY A 513 36.00 -1.36 3.50
C GLY A 513 36.49 -2.50 2.61
N ASN A 514 35.97 -2.56 1.39
CA ASN A 514 36.43 -3.49 0.37
C ASN A 514 37.71 -2.97 -0.29
N PRO A 515 38.71 -3.84 -0.53
CA PRO A 515 39.93 -3.45 -1.23
C PRO A 515 39.62 -3.23 -2.71
N VAL A 516 40.17 -2.16 -3.29
CA VAL A 516 40.09 -1.84 -4.72
C VAL A 516 41.46 -1.41 -5.24
N GLU A 517 42.05 -2.18 -6.15
CA GLU A 517 43.28 -1.77 -6.84
C GLU A 517 42.90 -0.93 -8.08
N VAL A 518 43.37 0.30 -8.17
CA VAL A 518 43.24 1.14 -9.37
C VAL A 518 44.58 1.15 -10.10
N ASP A 519 44.60 0.58 -11.31
CA ASP A 519 45.78 0.48 -12.18
C ASP A 519 45.71 1.57 -13.26
N ALA A 520 46.61 2.55 -13.16
CA ALA A 520 46.76 3.69 -14.07
C ALA A 520 48.07 3.61 -14.89
N LYS A 521 48.67 2.41 -15.03
CA LYS A 521 50.00 2.25 -15.67
C LYS A 521 50.08 2.74 -17.11
N ALA A 522 48.95 2.81 -17.80
CA ALA A 522 48.88 3.27 -19.18
C ALA A 522 48.74 4.80 -19.31
N LEU A 523 48.42 5.50 -18.23
CA LEU A 523 48.10 6.92 -18.26
C LEU A 523 49.35 7.80 -18.23
N SER A 524 49.21 8.98 -18.83
CA SER A 524 50.23 10.03 -18.84
C SER A 524 50.09 11.03 -17.69
N HIS A 525 49.03 10.93 -16.90
CA HIS A 525 48.74 11.80 -15.76
C HIS A 525 48.22 11.01 -14.58
N ASP A 526 48.30 11.61 -13.41
CA ASP A 526 47.84 11.04 -12.15
C ASP A 526 46.31 11.12 -12.04
N LEU A 527 45.74 10.27 -11.19
CA LEU A 527 44.32 10.31 -10.82
C LEU A 527 44.16 10.55 -9.32
N LEU A 528 43.22 11.40 -8.93
CA LEU A 528 42.81 11.54 -7.53
C LEU A 528 41.37 11.04 -7.38
N LEU A 529 41.14 10.04 -6.54
CA LEU A 529 39.80 9.51 -6.32
C LEU A 529 38.92 10.57 -5.63
N ASN A 530 37.74 10.86 -6.20
CA ASN A 530 36.79 11.83 -5.67
C ASN A 530 35.99 11.22 -4.51
N VAL A 531 36.62 11.19 -3.34
CA VAL A 531 36.03 10.79 -2.07
C VAL A 531 36.49 11.77 -0.98
N THR A 532 35.71 11.89 0.10
CA THR A 532 36.00 12.92 1.09
C THR A 532 37.24 12.61 1.92
N GLY A 533 38.06 13.62 2.17
CA GLY A 533 39.25 13.52 3.00
C GLY A 533 40.38 12.69 2.36
N ASN A 534 40.25 12.27 1.10
CA ASN A 534 41.29 11.52 0.43
C ASN A 534 42.24 12.44 -0.34
N ASP A 535 43.52 12.33 -0.01
CA ASP A 535 44.63 13.00 -0.71
C ASP A 535 45.51 11.99 -1.45
N GLU A 536 45.15 10.69 -1.45
CA GLU A 536 45.90 9.65 -2.13
C GLU A 536 45.69 9.71 -3.64
N VAL A 537 46.81 9.78 -4.35
CA VAL A 537 46.88 9.93 -5.80
C VAL A 537 47.33 8.60 -6.41
N VAL A 538 46.65 8.15 -7.45
CA VAL A 538 47.10 7.05 -8.31
C VAL A 538 48.11 7.61 -9.32
N PRO A 539 49.40 7.29 -9.20
CA PRO A 539 50.42 7.89 -10.05
C PRO A 539 50.34 7.35 -11.48
N ALA A 540 50.63 8.22 -12.45
CA ALA A 540 50.85 7.83 -13.84
C ALA A 540 51.95 6.74 -13.92
N GLY A 541 51.68 5.66 -14.66
CA GLY A 541 52.63 4.54 -14.72
C GLY A 541 52.59 3.61 -13.50
N GLY A 542 51.68 3.82 -12.54
CA GLY A 542 51.56 3.03 -11.32
C GLY A 542 50.14 2.52 -11.02
N SER A 543 49.96 2.05 -9.79
CA SER A 543 48.69 1.52 -9.27
C SER A 543 48.61 1.78 -7.76
N GLU A 544 47.41 2.01 -7.24
CA GLU A 544 47.16 2.23 -5.81
C GLU A 544 45.99 1.39 -5.31
N ASP A 545 46.04 1.03 -4.02
CA ASP A 545 45.01 0.25 -3.34
C ASP A 545 44.16 1.16 -2.44
N PHE A 546 42.85 1.12 -2.64
CA PHE A 546 41.88 1.85 -1.82
C PHE A 546 41.04 0.90 -0.97
N ARG A 547 40.59 1.39 0.19
CA ARG A 547 39.56 0.74 1.02
C ARG A 547 38.29 1.57 0.98
N LEU A 548 37.31 1.07 0.23
CA LEU A 548 36.09 1.81 -0.10
C LEU A 548 34.85 1.10 0.45
N LEU A 549 33.84 1.88 0.83
CA LEU A 549 32.50 1.34 1.04
C LEU A 549 31.88 0.88 -0.30
N PRO A 550 30.99 -0.12 -0.30
CA PRO A 550 30.15 -0.39 -1.47
C PRO A 550 29.34 0.85 -1.82
N ALA A 551 29.45 1.34 -3.05
CA ALA A 551 28.68 2.47 -3.54
C ALA A 551 28.75 2.52 -5.07
N LYS A 552 27.84 3.28 -5.68
CA LYS A 552 27.86 3.55 -7.12
C LYS A 552 28.32 4.98 -7.38
N GLY A 553 29.07 5.18 -8.46
CA GLY A 553 29.37 6.51 -8.96
C GLY A 553 30.67 7.12 -8.43
N TYR A 554 31.62 6.30 -7.99
CA TYR A 554 32.99 6.76 -7.72
C TYR A 554 33.61 7.35 -8.99
N THR A 555 34.20 8.54 -8.89
CA THR A 555 34.86 9.24 -10.01
C THR A 555 36.28 9.65 -9.65
N PHE A 556 37.02 10.18 -10.62
CA PHE A 556 38.37 10.71 -10.40
C PHE A 556 38.46 12.17 -10.80
N TYR A 557 39.37 12.92 -10.17
CA TYR A 557 39.93 14.14 -10.72
C TYR A 557 41.12 13.79 -11.61
N SER A 558 41.16 14.36 -12.81
CA SER A 558 42.19 14.13 -13.84
C SER A 558 43.13 15.32 -14.03
N ALA A 559 42.73 16.49 -13.56
CA ALA A 559 43.49 17.73 -13.53
C ALA A 559 42.91 18.64 -12.43
N SER A 560 43.57 19.75 -12.12
CA SER A 560 43.11 20.71 -11.09
C SER A 560 41.68 21.17 -11.38
N GLY A 561 40.72 20.69 -10.56
CA GLY A 561 39.30 21.01 -10.69
C GLY A 561 38.52 20.28 -11.79
N ILE A 562 39.13 19.36 -12.54
CA ILE A 562 38.45 18.62 -13.63
C ILE A 562 38.05 17.23 -13.15
N LEU A 563 36.74 17.02 -13.01
CA LEU A 563 36.14 15.70 -12.80
C LEU A 563 36.13 14.91 -14.11
N ALA A 564 36.55 13.66 -14.04
CA ALA A 564 36.38 12.71 -15.12
C ALA A 564 34.89 12.44 -15.38
N THR A 565 34.52 12.22 -16.64
CA THR A 565 33.17 11.76 -17.02
C THR A 565 32.99 10.24 -16.84
N PHE A 566 34.05 9.59 -16.36
CA PHE A 566 34.13 8.19 -16.01
C PHE A 566 33.73 7.97 -14.55
N SER A 567 32.88 6.97 -14.32
CA SER A 567 32.55 6.48 -12.99
C SER A 567 32.60 4.96 -12.91
N PHE A 568 32.83 4.44 -11.71
CA PHE A 568 32.73 3.03 -11.39
C PHE A 568 31.86 2.81 -10.15
N GLY A 569 31.39 1.59 -9.96
CA GLY A 569 30.69 1.14 -8.77
C GLY A 569 31.48 0.04 -8.07
N LEU A 570 31.13 -0.16 -6.81
CA LEU A 570 31.63 -1.22 -5.95
C LEU A 570 30.44 -1.87 -5.26
N ASP A 571 30.27 -3.18 -5.42
CA ASP A 571 29.20 -3.90 -4.73
C ASP A 571 29.62 -4.39 -3.34
N VAL A 572 28.65 -4.91 -2.59
CA VAL A 572 28.82 -5.40 -1.20
C VAL A 572 29.83 -6.54 -1.08
N THR A 573 30.11 -7.26 -2.17
CA THR A 573 31.08 -8.36 -2.20
C THR A 573 32.50 -7.89 -2.54
N GLY A 574 32.66 -6.62 -2.89
CA GLY A 574 33.94 -6.03 -3.29
C GLY A 574 34.25 -6.14 -4.78
N LEU A 575 33.26 -6.45 -5.63
CA LEU A 575 33.48 -6.45 -7.08
C LEU A 575 33.34 -5.03 -7.64
N VAL A 576 34.33 -4.64 -8.43
CA VAL A 576 34.32 -3.39 -9.19
C VAL A 576 33.45 -3.55 -10.43
N GLN A 577 32.51 -2.64 -10.59
CA GLN A 577 31.57 -2.59 -11.69
C GLN A 577 31.80 -1.33 -12.53
N VAL A 578 31.78 -1.47 -13.85
CA VAL A 578 31.97 -0.39 -14.79
C VAL A 578 30.90 -0.50 -15.87
N ASP A 579 30.27 0.62 -16.23
CA ASP A 579 29.29 0.67 -17.31
C ASP A 579 29.95 0.25 -18.65
N PRO A 580 29.30 -0.59 -19.47
CA PRO A 580 29.84 -1.04 -20.75
C PRO A 580 30.32 0.09 -21.67
N ARG A 581 29.74 1.29 -21.57
CA ARG A 581 30.17 2.47 -22.34
C ARG A 581 31.62 2.88 -22.08
N TYR A 582 32.20 2.45 -20.97
CA TYR A 582 33.59 2.74 -20.59
C TYR A 582 34.59 1.65 -21.00
N THR A 583 34.14 0.56 -21.62
CA THR A 583 35.00 -0.59 -21.99
C THR A 583 36.08 -0.27 -23.02
N GLY A 584 35.92 0.84 -23.76
CA GLY A 584 36.91 1.34 -24.70
C GLY A 584 38.25 1.76 -24.05
N PHE A 585 38.22 2.14 -22.77
CA PHE A 585 39.41 2.64 -22.05
C PHE A 585 39.54 2.10 -20.62
N SER A 586 38.62 1.26 -20.14
CA SER A 586 38.65 0.68 -18.79
C SER A 586 38.18 -0.78 -18.78
N ARG A 587 38.68 -1.55 -17.83
CA ARG A 587 38.29 -2.96 -17.63
C ARG A 587 38.37 -3.32 -16.15
N THR A 588 37.50 -4.21 -15.72
CA THR A 588 37.51 -4.73 -14.34
C THR A 588 37.96 -6.19 -14.29
N ASP A 589 38.57 -6.56 -13.17
CA ASP A 589 38.85 -7.94 -12.77
C ASP A 589 38.66 -8.05 -11.26
N ARG A 590 37.48 -8.52 -10.84
CA ARG A 590 37.08 -8.58 -9.42
C ARG A 590 37.26 -7.25 -8.70
N SER A 591 38.24 -7.14 -7.81
CA SER A 591 38.57 -5.94 -7.02
C SER A 591 39.50 -4.97 -7.76
N LYS A 592 39.86 -5.24 -9.01
CA LYS A 592 40.81 -4.42 -9.78
C LYS A 592 40.09 -3.61 -10.85
N LEU A 593 40.36 -2.31 -10.88
CA LEU A 593 40.00 -1.39 -11.94
C LEU A 593 41.24 -1.05 -12.77
N ARG A 594 41.29 -1.50 -14.02
CA ARG A 594 42.35 -1.11 -14.95
C ARG A 594 41.88 0.00 -15.87
N ILE A 595 42.62 1.10 -15.90
CA ILE A 595 42.34 2.27 -16.72
C ILE A 595 43.44 2.39 -17.76
N SER A 596 43.08 2.11 -19.02
CA SER A 596 43.99 2.19 -20.17
C SER A 596 43.99 3.56 -20.84
N GLY A 597 42.95 4.36 -20.61
CA GLY A 597 42.78 5.68 -21.22
C GLY A 597 42.68 5.62 -22.75
N TYR A 598 42.72 6.79 -23.36
CA TYR A 598 42.80 6.99 -24.80
C TYR A 598 44.12 7.70 -25.13
N MET A 599 44.89 7.10 -26.04
CA MET A 599 46.11 7.71 -26.54
C MET A 599 45.77 8.78 -27.57
N ILE A 600 46.10 10.02 -27.23
CA ILE A 600 46.01 11.17 -28.11
C ILE A 600 47.40 11.59 -28.59
N VAL A 601 47.46 12.15 -29.79
CA VAL A 601 48.66 12.81 -30.34
C VAL A 601 48.40 14.30 -30.39
N VAL A 602 49.15 15.09 -29.62
CA VAL A 602 49.12 16.54 -29.62
C VAL A 602 50.17 17.04 -30.61
N ASP A 603 49.73 17.69 -31.68
CA ASP A 603 50.57 18.24 -32.74
C ASP A 603 50.51 19.78 -32.66
N GLY A 604 51.57 20.34 -32.07
CA GLY A 604 51.78 21.77 -31.90
C GLY A 604 52.59 22.42 -33.03
N THR A 605 52.88 21.72 -34.14
CA THR A 605 53.76 22.24 -35.21
C THR A 605 53.25 23.47 -35.96
N GLY A 606 51.95 23.77 -35.81
CA GLY A 606 51.34 25.02 -36.26
C GLY A 606 51.50 26.20 -35.30
N LEU A 607 52.05 25.99 -34.09
CA LEU A 607 52.23 27.01 -33.06
C LEU A 607 53.64 27.61 -33.11
N SER A 608 53.78 28.84 -32.63
CA SER A 608 55.08 29.52 -32.46
C SER A 608 55.66 29.38 -31.05
N PHE A 609 55.03 28.56 -30.21
CA PHE A 609 55.33 28.42 -28.78
C PHE A 609 55.00 27.01 -28.30
N ASP A 610 55.68 26.57 -27.24
CA ASP A 610 55.43 25.28 -26.61
C ASP A 610 54.16 25.31 -25.75
N LEU A 611 53.62 24.14 -25.45
CA LEU A 611 52.41 23.99 -24.62
C LEU A 611 52.73 23.33 -23.28
N ARG A 612 52.27 23.92 -22.18
CA ARG A 612 52.34 23.33 -20.84
C ARG A 612 51.03 22.62 -20.49
N PRO A 613 50.99 21.28 -20.38
CA PRO A 613 49.81 20.57 -19.90
C PRO A 613 49.60 20.84 -18.42
N LEU A 614 48.40 21.29 -18.04
CA LEU A 614 47.99 21.44 -16.64
C LEU A 614 47.23 20.19 -16.18
N LEU A 615 47.88 19.03 -16.31
CA LEU A 615 47.35 17.75 -15.86
C LEU A 615 47.84 17.45 -14.45
N LEU A 616 47.07 16.64 -13.70
CA LEU A 616 47.49 16.22 -12.37
C LEU A 616 48.76 15.36 -12.47
N GLY A 617 49.80 15.68 -11.71
CA GLY A 617 51.05 14.90 -11.65
C GLY A 617 51.90 14.87 -12.92
N TRP A 618 51.64 15.73 -13.91
CA TRP A 618 52.40 15.74 -15.16
C TRP A 618 53.88 16.10 -14.94
N THR A 619 54.77 15.22 -15.39
CA THR A 619 56.24 15.39 -15.30
C THR A 619 56.94 15.47 -16.66
N GLY A 620 56.21 15.32 -17.76
CA GLY A 620 56.78 15.30 -19.12
C GLY A 620 57.27 16.66 -19.66
N GLY A 621 57.17 17.74 -18.87
CA GLY A 621 57.62 19.07 -19.25
C GLY A 621 56.72 19.77 -20.27
N ASP A 622 57.22 20.86 -20.86
CA ASP A 622 56.52 21.60 -21.90
C ASP A 622 56.57 20.81 -23.23
N LEU A 623 55.43 20.65 -23.90
CA LEU A 623 55.30 19.97 -25.19
C LEU A 623 55.85 20.88 -26.28
N SER A 624 57.01 20.52 -26.84
CA SER A 624 57.65 21.31 -27.90
C SER A 624 56.79 21.43 -29.15
N HIS A 625 56.60 22.66 -29.64
CA HIS A 625 55.92 22.90 -30.91
C HIS A 625 56.66 22.32 -32.13
N THR A 626 57.92 21.92 -32.02
CA THR A 626 58.69 21.41 -33.17
C THR A 626 58.38 19.94 -33.52
N THR A 627 57.65 19.24 -32.65
CA THR A 627 57.36 17.80 -32.77
C THR A 627 55.94 17.49 -32.32
N THR A 628 55.48 16.28 -32.61
CA THR A 628 54.21 15.74 -32.08
C THR A 628 54.46 14.98 -30.78
N HIS A 629 53.53 15.06 -29.83
CA HIS A 629 53.63 14.41 -28.52
C HIS A 629 52.49 13.43 -28.30
N GLU A 630 52.79 12.24 -27.81
CA GLU A 630 51.77 11.26 -27.45
C GLU A 630 51.46 11.36 -25.96
N MET A 631 50.17 11.32 -25.63
CA MET A 631 49.70 11.29 -24.24
C MET A 631 48.48 10.40 -24.12
N THR A 632 48.38 9.66 -23.02
CA THR A 632 47.22 8.83 -22.72
C THR A 632 46.40 9.48 -21.61
N LEU A 633 45.18 9.92 -21.96
CA LEU A 633 44.27 10.61 -21.05
C LEU A 633 42.98 9.81 -20.84
N ILE A 634 42.30 10.01 -19.72
CA ILE A 634 40.94 9.50 -19.53
C ILE A 634 39.90 10.50 -20.06
N PRO A 635 38.67 10.08 -20.37
CA PRO A 635 37.59 11.02 -20.71
C PRO A 635 37.37 12.09 -19.64
N GLY A 636 37.33 13.34 -20.09
CA GLY A 636 37.29 14.53 -19.26
C GLY A 636 37.06 15.77 -20.11
N ALA A 637 36.32 16.74 -19.56
CA ALA A 637 36.00 17.98 -20.25
C ALA A 637 36.96 19.10 -19.84
N GLY A 638 37.69 19.64 -20.81
CA GLY A 638 38.44 20.88 -20.67
C GLY A 638 39.87 20.78 -20.11
N TYR A 639 40.61 19.72 -20.41
CA TYR A 639 42.05 19.64 -20.13
C TYR A 639 42.79 20.86 -20.66
N VAL A 640 43.51 21.57 -19.80
CA VAL A 640 44.13 22.85 -20.16
C VAL A 640 45.58 22.65 -20.60
N PHE A 641 45.91 23.22 -21.76
CA PHE A 641 47.26 23.34 -22.30
C PHE A 641 47.57 24.82 -22.45
N GLN A 642 48.52 25.32 -21.67
CA GLN A 642 48.85 26.74 -21.60
C GLN A 642 50.02 27.09 -22.52
N ALA A 643 49.92 28.18 -23.28
CA ALA A 643 51.01 28.69 -24.09
C ALA A 643 52.20 29.19 -23.23
N THR A 644 53.43 28.82 -23.59
CA THR A 644 54.64 29.19 -22.84
C THR A 644 55.24 30.55 -23.24
N ASP A 645 54.66 31.24 -24.22
CA ASP A 645 55.08 32.56 -24.72
C ASP A 645 54.75 33.74 -23.79
N GLY A 646 54.10 33.47 -22.65
CA GLY A 646 53.67 34.48 -21.70
C GLY A 646 52.38 35.21 -22.09
N SER A 647 51.69 34.78 -23.16
CA SER A 647 50.41 35.36 -23.59
C SER A 647 49.23 35.04 -22.66
N GLY A 648 49.35 33.97 -21.87
CA GLY A 648 48.26 33.46 -21.03
C GLY A 648 47.14 32.77 -21.82
N HIS A 649 47.38 32.40 -23.09
CA HIS A 649 46.42 31.65 -23.89
C HIS A 649 46.31 30.19 -23.41
N ASP A 650 45.08 29.75 -23.15
CA ASP A 650 44.74 28.38 -22.76
C ASP A 650 44.01 27.66 -23.89
N PHE A 651 44.47 26.47 -24.24
CA PHE A 651 43.79 25.53 -25.11
C PHE A 651 43.14 24.44 -24.26
N LYS A 652 41.83 24.31 -24.37
CA LYS A 652 41.03 23.31 -23.67
C LYS A 652 40.76 22.13 -24.59
N VAL A 653 41.20 20.95 -24.20
CA VAL A 653 40.92 19.68 -24.88
C VAL A 653 39.85 18.93 -24.10
N THR A 654 38.76 18.57 -24.75
CA THR A 654 37.74 17.68 -24.20
C THR A 654 37.86 16.34 -24.88
N LEU A 655 37.97 15.28 -24.07
CA LEU A 655 37.98 13.90 -24.51
C LEU A 655 36.69 13.24 -24.02
N GLU A 656 35.85 12.81 -24.94
CA GLU A 656 34.57 12.18 -24.65
C GLU A 656 34.72 10.67 -24.41
N ILE A 657 33.67 10.07 -23.84
CA ILE A 657 33.63 8.64 -23.48
C ILE A 657 33.81 7.73 -24.70
N ASP A 658 33.30 8.14 -25.86
CA ASP A 658 33.43 7.43 -27.13
C ASP A 658 34.81 7.59 -27.79
N GLY A 659 35.72 8.33 -27.16
CA GLY A 659 37.06 8.62 -27.68
C GLY A 659 37.10 9.83 -28.63
N SER A 660 35.98 10.51 -28.86
CA SER A 660 35.99 11.76 -29.64
C SER A 660 36.70 12.88 -28.88
N VAL A 661 37.39 13.75 -29.64
CA VAL A 661 38.19 14.85 -29.09
C VAL A 661 37.70 16.16 -29.67
N SER A 662 37.59 17.19 -28.82
CA SER A 662 37.34 18.57 -29.25
C SER A 662 38.33 19.53 -28.58
N VAL A 663 38.63 20.64 -29.26
CA VAL A 663 39.61 21.64 -28.80
C VAL A 663 39.01 23.04 -28.86
N SER A 664 39.24 23.85 -27.83
CA SER A 664 38.79 25.25 -27.73
C SER A 664 39.90 26.17 -27.24
N PRO A 665 40.16 27.33 -27.86
CA PRO A 665 39.53 27.80 -29.10
C PRO A 665 39.96 26.95 -30.30
N ALA A 666 39.03 26.74 -31.25
CA ALA A 666 39.32 25.99 -32.47
C ALA A 666 40.27 26.78 -33.38
N GLY A 667 41.29 26.12 -33.94
CA GLY A 667 42.02 26.60 -35.12
C GLY A 667 43.55 26.57 -35.11
N LEU A 668 44.21 26.14 -34.02
CA LEU A 668 45.68 26.21 -33.87
C LEU A 668 46.37 24.94 -33.36
N LEU A 669 45.64 24.03 -32.72
CA LEU A 669 46.18 22.81 -32.10
C LEU A 669 45.50 21.58 -32.72
N LEU A 670 46.31 20.62 -33.16
CA LEU A 670 45.84 19.35 -33.73
C LEU A 670 45.91 18.26 -32.67
N VAL A 671 44.81 17.53 -32.45
CA VAL A 671 44.78 16.38 -31.55
C VAL A 671 44.21 15.16 -32.28
N LYS A 672 44.95 14.04 -32.31
CA LYS A 672 44.57 12.81 -33.05
C LYS A 672 44.35 11.64 -32.10
N LEU A 673 43.40 10.75 -32.40
CA LEU A 673 43.20 9.48 -31.68
C LEU A 673 43.44 8.30 -32.61
N LYS A 674 44.53 7.55 -32.42
CA LYS A 674 44.95 6.25 -33.02
C LYS A 674 44.74 5.96 -34.52
N GLU A 675 44.06 6.82 -35.29
CA GLU A 675 43.90 6.91 -36.76
C GLU A 675 42.81 7.92 -37.19
N THR A 676 42.01 8.50 -36.27
CA THR A 676 41.05 9.59 -36.56
C THR A 676 41.71 10.95 -36.33
N ILE A 677 41.74 11.80 -37.37
CA ILE A 677 42.29 13.16 -37.30
C ILE A 677 41.18 14.14 -36.95
N VAL A 678 41.25 14.82 -35.79
CA VAL A 678 40.46 16.04 -35.57
C VAL A 678 41.33 17.22 -35.98
N VAL A 679 41.08 17.73 -37.19
CA VAL A 679 41.77 18.91 -37.73
C VAL A 679 41.05 20.16 -37.27
N ALA A 680 41.75 21.07 -36.62
CA ALA A 680 41.30 22.44 -36.50
C ALA A 680 41.81 23.23 -37.73
N THR A 681 40.95 23.53 -38.70
CA THR A 681 41.27 24.48 -39.79
C THR A 681 40.58 25.82 -39.55
N ALA A 682 41.33 26.91 -39.59
CA ALA A 682 40.78 28.26 -39.64
C ALA A 682 40.42 28.67 -41.07
N THR A 683 39.19 29.14 -41.28
CA THR A 683 38.98 30.35 -42.10
C THR A 683 38.13 31.31 -41.30
N THR A 684 38.58 32.56 -41.25
CA THR A 684 37.91 33.70 -40.62
C THR A 684 36.42 33.77 -40.98
N GLY A 685 35.56 33.65 -39.97
CA GLY A 685 34.13 33.93 -40.06
C GLY A 685 33.26 32.74 -40.52
N GLY A 686 32.81 31.91 -39.59
CA GLY A 686 31.80 30.89 -39.85
C GLY A 686 31.54 29.98 -38.64
N THR A 687 30.27 29.71 -38.39
CA THR A 687 29.67 28.88 -37.32
C THR A 687 30.35 27.51 -37.13
N PRO A 688 30.41 26.92 -35.91
CA PRO A 688 31.08 25.65 -35.66
C PRO A 688 30.50 24.49 -36.49
N ALA A 689 31.39 23.71 -37.10
CA ALA A 689 31.04 22.51 -37.87
C ALA A 689 31.15 21.27 -36.96
N THR A 690 30.01 20.60 -36.74
CA THR A 690 29.94 19.25 -36.17
C THR A 690 30.20 18.24 -37.28
N VAL A 691 31.22 17.39 -37.15
CA VAL A 691 31.44 16.26 -38.07
C VAL A 691 30.78 15.03 -37.46
N VAL A 692 29.73 14.53 -38.11
CA VAL A 692 29.04 13.27 -37.78
C VAL A 692 29.64 12.15 -38.65
N PRO A 693 30.14 11.04 -38.09
CA PRO A 693 30.51 9.87 -38.88
C PRO A 693 29.27 9.06 -39.33
N PRO A 694 29.38 8.22 -40.39
CA PRO A 694 28.23 7.54 -40.98
C PRO A 694 27.63 6.50 -40.03
N ALA A 695 26.31 6.36 -40.13
CA ALA A 695 25.44 5.49 -39.37
C ALA A 695 26.06 4.15 -38.89
N ILE A 696 26.05 3.95 -37.56
CA ILE A 696 25.91 2.61 -36.96
C ILE A 696 24.44 2.48 -36.55
N LEU A 697 23.58 2.27 -37.55
CA LEU A 697 22.28 1.61 -37.35
C LEU A 697 22.51 0.12 -37.61
N SER A 698 23.01 -0.59 -36.61
CA SER A 698 22.88 -2.04 -36.43
C SER A 698 23.72 -2.46 -35.23
N ASN A 699 23.05 -2.67 -34.09
CA ASN A 699 23.40 -3.65 -33.06
C ASN A 699 22.40 -3.48 -31.90
N LEU A 700 21.17 -3.94 -32.13
CA LEU A 700 20.35 -4.47 -31.04
C LEU A 700 21.04 -5.78 -30.61
N PRO A 701 21.33 -6.01 -29.31
CA PRO A 701 21.89 -7.28 -28.87
C PRO A 701 20.90 -8.40 -29.14
N ASP A 702 21.39 -9.46 -29.77
CA ASP A 702 20.73 -10.76 -29.86
C ASP A 702 20.25 -11.22 -28.47
N GLN A 703 19.05 -11.80 -28.47
CA GLN A 703 18.28 -12.24 -27.32
C GLN A 703 19.05 -13.13 -26.32
N LEU A 704 18.71 -12.98 -25.04
CA LEU A 704 19.03 -13.93 -23.95
C LEU A 704 18.79 -15.38 -24.40
N ARG A 705 19.86 -16.17 -24.50
CA ARG A 705 19.75 -17.63 -24.62
C ARG A 705 20.04 -18.27 -23.26
N PHE A 706 19.06 -18.99 -22.74
CA PHE A 706 19.21 -19.81 -21.53
C PHE A 706 19.89 -21.13 -21.89
N ASP A 707 20.97 -21.49 -21.18
CA ASP A 707 21.59 -22.80 -21.30
C ASP A 707 20.73 -23.84 -20.55
N SER A 708 20.09 -24.71 -21.32
CA SER A 708 19.20 -25.76 -20.81
C SER A 708 19.91 -26.89 -20.04
N THR A 709 21.25 -26.89 -19.97
CA THR A 709 22.02 -28.01 -19.41
C THR A 709 22.43 -27.87 -17.94
N THR A 710 22.24 -26.72 -17.29
CA THR A 710 22.88 -26.43 -15.98
C THR A 710 22.07 -26.80 -14.72
N GLY A 711 20.86 -27.35 -14.84
CA GLY A 711 19.99 -27.57 -13.67
C GLY A 711 19.57 -26.26 -12.98
N TRP A 712 18.62 -26.33 -12.03
CA TRP A 712 18.01 -25.15 -11.42
C TRP A 712 18.67 -24.78 -10.07
N PRO A 713 18.94 -23.48 -9.83
CA PRO A 713 18.74 -22.35 -10.76
C PRO A 713 19.81 -22.27 -11.88
N PRO A 714 19.47 -21.81 -13.10
CA PRO A 714 20.36 -21.72 -14.23
C PRO A 714 21.30 -20.54 -14.04
N ARG A 715 22.57 -20.71 -14.40
CA ARG A 715 23.54 -19.62 -14.30
C ARG A 715 23.38 -18.70 -15.51
N LEU A 716 23.26 -17.40 -15.26
CA LEU A 716 23.32 -16.38 -16.32
C LEU A 716 24.68 -16.45 -17.01
N PRO A 717 24.76 -16.36 -18.36
CA PRO A 717 26.03 -16.21 -19.03
C PRO A 717 26.70 -14.91 -18.57
N SER A 718 28.01 -14.98 -18.33
CA SER A 718 28.86 -13.97 -17.69
C SER A 718 29.02 -12.64 -18.45
N THR A 719 28.10 -12.30 -19.34
CA THR A 719 28.13 -11.12 -20.21
C THR A 719 26.85 -10.27 -20.15
N SER A 720 25.96 -10.50 -19.18
CA SER A 720 24.79 -9.63 -18.98
C SER A 720 25.22 -8.26 -18.45
N VAL A 721 24.91 -7.21 -19.22
CA VAL A 721 25.06 -5.80 -18.84
C VAL A 721 24.10 -5.46 -17.70
N PRO A 722 24.58 -4.98 -16.53
CA PRO A 722 23.70 -4.45 -15.49
C PRO A 722 23.07 -3.14 -15.96
N VAL A 723 21.74 -3.06 -15.94
CA VAL A 723 21.01 -1.79 -16.13
C VAL A 723 20.88 -1.15 -14.75
N ASP A 724 21.33 0.10 -14.63
CA ASP A 724 21.31 0.87 -13.39
C ASP A 724 19.87 1.25 -13.02
N VAL A 725 19.26 0.52 -12.08
CA VAL A 725 17.96 0.86 -11.48
C VAL A 725 18.23 1.75 -10.27
N ARG A 726 17.94 3.05 -10.40
CA ARG A 726 17.92 3.99 -9.26
C ARG A 726 16.51 3.98 -8.65
N PRO A 727 16.36 3.97 -7.31
CA PRO A 727 15.08 4.26 -6.68
C PRO A 727 14.61 5.65 -7.11
N SER A 728 13.34 5.75 -7.52
CA SER A 728 12.75 7.04 -7.85
C SER A 728 12.49 7.85 -6.56
N PRO A 729 12.76 9.17 -6.52
CA PRO A 729 12.49 10.02 -5.36
C PRO A 729 11.00 10.33 -5.14
N VAL A 730 10.11 9.66 -5.87
CA VAL A 730 8.65 9.84 -5.78
C VAL A 730 8.07 8.66 -4.99
N SER A 731 7.50 8.95 -3.81
CA SER A 731 6.71 7.99 -3.06
C SER A 731 5.43 7.67 -3.84
N PHE A 732 5.38 6.48 -4.42
CA PHE A 732 4.21 5.98 -5.13
C PHE A 732 3.28 5.30 -4.11
N THR A 733 2.25 6.01 -3.68
CA THR A 733 1.40 5.61 -2.55
C THR A 733 0.22 4.76 -3.02
N PHE A 734 -0.45 4.07 -2.08
CA PHE A 734 -1.71 3.37 -2.35
C PHE A 734 -2.81 4.31 -2.91
N SER A 735 -2.77 5.60 -2.55
CA SER A 735 -3.69 6.61 -3.10
C SER A 735 -3.41 6.93 -4.57
N ASP A 736 -2.15 6.86 -5.00
CA ASP A 736 -1.80 7.01 -6.41
C ASP A 736 -2.29 5.79 -7.19
N TRP A 737 -2.20 4.59 -6.61
CA TRP A 737 -2.64 3.35 -7.25
C TRP A 737 -4.14 3.36 -7.57
N THR A 738 -4.97 3.77 -6.62
CA THR A 738 -6.43 3.85 -6.81
C THR A 738 -6.81 4.94 -7.81
N HIS A 739 -6.09 6.06 -7.83
CA HIS A 739 -6.26 7.13 -8.82
C HIS A 739 -5.97 6.64 -10.24
N TYR A 740 -4.83 6.01 -10.49
CA TYR A 740 -4.46 5.51 -11.82
C TYR A 740 -5.33 4.34 -12.28
N LEU A 741 -5.77 3.48 -11.35
CA LEU A 741 -6.77 2.46 -11.63
C LEU A 741 -8.10 3.09 -12.10
N ALA A 742 -8.57 4.15 -11.43
CA ALA A 742 -9.78 4.86 -11.84
C ALA A 742 -9.64 5.50 -13.23
N VAL A 743 -8.47 6.06 -13.56
CA VAL A 743 -8.17 6.60 -14.90
C VAL A 743 -8.19 5.48 -15.95
N ALA A 744 -7.59 4.31 -15.68
CA ALA A 744 -7.63 3.15 -16.57
C ALA A 744 -9.07 2.65 -16.79
N LEU A 745 -9.82 2.44 -15.70
CA LEU A 745 -11.19 1.93 -15.75
C LEU A 745 -12.17 2.91 -16.39
N ALA A 746 -11.86 4.20 -16.42
CA ALA A 746 -12.66 5.20 -17.12
C ALA A 746 -12.50 5.13 -18.66
N HIS A 747 -11.41 4.54 -19.17
CA HIS A 747 -11.09 4.52 -20.59
C HIS A 747 -12.02 3.56 -21.39
N PRO A 748 -12.63 4.00 -22.51
CA PRO A 748 -13.63 3.21 -23.25
C PRO A 748 -13.12 1.85 -23.75
N GLU A 749 -11.89 1.79 -24.25
CA GLU A 749 -11.28 0.55 -24.74
C GLU A 749 -11.03 -0.46 -23.61
N VAL A 750 -10.64 0.02 -22.43
CA VAL A 750 -10.43 -0.81 -21.24
C VAL A 750 -11.76 -1.36 -20.75
N LYS A 751 -12.81 -0.54 -20.67
CA LYS A 751 -14.17 -1.00 -20.34
C LYS A 751 -14.67 -2.09 -21.28
N SER A 752 -14.40 -1.94 -22.58
CA SER A 752 -14.77 -2.93 -23.59
C SER A 752 -14.06 -4.27 -23.41
N LEU A 753 -12.77 -4.25 -23.06
CA LEU A 753 -11.96 -5.47 -22.85
C LEU A 753 -12.30 -6.17 -21.51
N LEU A 754 -12.70 -5.40 -20.50
CA LEU A 754 -13.07 -5.94 -19.19
C LEU A 754 -14.51 -6.48 -19.11
N GLN A 755 -15.43 -6.00 -19.93
CA GLN A 755 -16.83 -6.45 -19.94
C GLN A 755 -17.49 -6.45 -18.55
N GLY A 756 -17.10 -5.50 -17.68
CA GLY A 756 -17.63 -5.36 -16.32
C GLY A 756 -16.97 -6.21 -15.24
N SER A 757 -15.95 -7.03 -15.56
CA SER A 757 -15.22 -7.83 -14.57
C SER A 757 -13.71 -7.68 -14.70
N PHE A 758 -13.02 -7.45 -13.59
CA PHE A 758 -11.57 -7.32 -13.58
C PHE A 758 -10.95 -7.76 -12.26
N VAL A 759 -9.70 -8.21 -12.36
CA VAL A 759 -8.76 -8.36 -11.25
C VAL A 759 -7.63 -7.36 -11.49
N TRP A 760 -7.33 -6.55 -10.49
CA TRP A 760 -6.19 -5.65 -10.55
C TRP A 760 -4.92 -6.40 -10.15
N LEU A 761 -3.94 -6.43 -11.06
CA LEU A 761 -2.69 -7.17 -10.86
C LEU A 761 -1.57 -6.28 -10.33
N GLY A 762 -1.60 -4.99 -10.64
CA GLY A 762 -0.57 -4.07 -10.19
C GLY A 762 -0.63 -2.72 -10.87
N CYS A 763 0.11 -1.78 -10.28
CA CYS A 763 0.31 -0.45 -10.80
C CYS A 763 1.81 -0.15 -10.70
N HIS A 764 2.49 0.00 -11.83
CA HIS A 764 3.94 0.06 -11.88
C HIS A 764 4.40 1.40 -12.44
N LEU A 765 5.29 2.07 -11.71
CA LEU A 765 5.94 3.27 -12.22
C LEU A 765 6.91 2.87 -13.35
N LEU A 766 6.68 3.37 -14.57
CA LEU A 766 7.53 3.06 -15.73
C LEU A 766 8.79 3.95 -15.81
N GLY A 767 8.85 4.99 -14.98
CA GLY A 767 10.02 5.82 -14.75
C GLY A 767 9.74 7.31 -14.74
N THR A 768 10.53 8.05 -13.97
CA THR A 768 10.59 9.51 -13.94
C THR A 768 12.01 9.94 -14.24
N ARG A 769 12.40 9.97 -15.52
CA ARG A 769 13.75 10.42 -15.90
C ARG A 769 13.97 11.94 -15.68
N ASN A 770 12.92 12.72 -15.40
CA ASN A 770 13.01 14.16 -15.15
C ASN A 770 11.79 14.63 -14.32
N PRO A 771 11.95 15.41 -13.22
CA PRO A 771 10.83 15.92 -12.41
C PRO A 771 9.90 16.90 -13.15
N THR A 772 10.21 17.27 -14.40
CA THR A 772 9.40 18.14 -15.25
C THR A 772 8.43 17.39 -16.18
N ASN A 773 8.52 16.06 -16.28
CA ASN A 773 7.63 15.25 -17.13
C ASN A 773 6.48 14.66 -16.31
N PRO A 774 5.27 14.54 -16.90
CA PRO A 774 4.15 13.88 -16.24
C PRO A 774 4.51 12.42 -15.90
N MET A 775 4.06 11.98 -14.72
CA MET A 775 4.36 10.64 -14.20
C MET A 775 3.83 9.56 -15.15
N GLN A 776 4.68 8.59 -15.51
CA GLN A 776 4.31 7.48 -16.39
C GLN A 776 4.09 6.20 -15.58
N VAL A 777 2.89 5.64 -15.71
CA VAL A 777 2.41 4.50 -14.93
C VAL A 777 1.86 3.43 -15.86
N LEU A 778 2.08 2.17 -15.50
CA LEU A 778 1.46 1.00 -16.14
C LEU A 778 0.47 0.38 -15.16
N VAL A 779 -0.81 0.38 -15.52
CA VAL A 779 -1.85 -0.35 -14.78
C VAL A 779 -2.08 -1.70 -15.46
N CYS A 780 -1.91 -2.78 -14.71
CA CYS A 780 -2.09 -4.15 -15.20
C CYS A 780 -3.41 -4.72 -14.67
N LEU A 781 -4.30 -5.13 -15.58
CA LEU A 781 -5.62 -5.67 -15.28
C LEU A 781 -5.76 -7.05 -15.93
N ARG A 782 -6.57 -7.91 -15.32
CA ARG A 782 -7.00 -9.18 -15.91
C ARG A 782 -8.50 -9.24 -15.95
N ASN A 783 -9.08 -9.68 -17.05
CA ASN A 783 -10.47 -10.08 -17.08
C ASN A 783 -10.56 -11.55 -16.62
N PRO A 784 -11.18 -11.86 -15.47
CA PRO A 784 -11.23 -13.23 -14.96
C PRO A 784 -12.12 -14.15 -15.81
N SER A 785 -13.11 -13.60 -16.53
CA SER A 785 -14.05 -14.37 -17.36
C SER A 785 -13.44 -14.80 -18.70
N THR A 786 -12.50 -14.01 -19.24
CA THR A 786 -11.85 -14.30 -20.53
C THR A 786 -10.37 -14.69 -20.39
N GLY A 787 -9.78 -14.50 -19.21
CA GLY A 787 -8.35 -14.68 -18.96
C GLY A 787 -7.47 -13.57 -19.53
N GLN A 788 -8.03 -12.61 -20.27
CA GLN A 788 -7.30 -11.58 -20.98
C GLN A 788 -6.54 -10.66 -20.03
N LEU A 789 -5.22 -10.54 -20.23
CA LEU A 789 -4.38 -9.54 -19.56
C LEU A 789 -4.38 -8.24 -20.35
N ILE A 790 -4.42 -7.12 -19.64
CA ILE A 790 -4.53 -5.77 -20.19
C ILE A 790 -3.54 -4.86 -19.48
N ASP A 791 -2.65 -4.27 -20.27
CA ASP A 791 -1.69 -3.25 -19.84
C ASP A 791 -2.20 -1.88 -20.27
N VAL A 792 -2.32 -0.94 -19.33
CA VAL A 792 -2.76 0.43 -19.61
C VAL A 792 -1.64 1.38 -19.24
N ARG A 793 -1.02 2.02 -20.24
CA ARG A 793 0.01 3.03 -20.02
C ARG A 793 -0.64 4.40 -19.86
N ILE A 794 -0.33 5.07 -18.76
CA ILE A 794 -0.89 6.37 -18.39
C ILE A 794 0.25 7.36 -18.15
N SER A 795 0.09 8.56 -18.67
CA SER A 795 1.03 9.67 -18.48
C SER A 795 0.26 10.88 -17.94
N GLY A 796 0.59 11.27 -16.70
CA GLY A 796 -0.20 12.26 -15.96
C GLY A 796 -1.59 11.71 -15.63
N ASN A 797 -2.63 12.12 -16.35
CA ASN A 797 -4.00 11.58 -16.25
C ASN A 797 -4.53 11.08 -17.60
N THR A 798 -3.64 10.88 -18.59
CA THR A 798 -4.03 10.54 -19.96
C THR A 798 -3.57 9.12 -20.27
N VAL A 799 -4.48 8.27 -20.74
CA VAL A 799 -4.14 6.94 -21.26
C VAL A 799 -3.42 7.12 -22.60
N GLU A 800 -2.16 6.70 -22.66
CA GLU A 800 -1.33 6.77 -23.86
C GLU A 800 -1.50 5.52 -24.75
N SER A 801 -1.71 4.35 -24.14
CA SER A 801 -1.91 3.10 -24.87
C SER A 801 -2.59 2.05 -24.00
N VAL A 802 -3.36 1.17 -24.65
CA VAL A 802 -3.94 -0.05 -24.09
C VAL A 802 -3.38 -1.23 -24.89
N ALA A 803 -2.81 -2.23 -24.22
CA ALA A 803 -2.25 -3.42 -24.86
C ALA A 803 -2.81 -4.69 -24.22
N THR A 804 -3.11 -5.69 -25.04
CA THR A 804 -3.48 -7.03 -24.57
C THR A 804 -2.24 -7.94 -24.51
N LYS A 805 -2.21 -8.80 -23.50
CA LYS A 805 -1.16 -9.79 -23.27
C LYS A 805 -1.72 -11.21 -23.23
N GLU A 806 -0.84 -12.18 -23.34
CA GLU A 806 -1.26 -13.58 -23.25
C GLU A 806 -1.67 -13.91 -21.80
N PRO A 807 -2.76 -14.67 -21.56
CA PRO A 807 -3.36 -14.90 -20.23
C PRO A 807 -2.42 -15.41 -19.11
N TRP A 808 -1.34 -16.08 -19.49
CA TRP A 808 -0.37 -16.72 -18.60
C TRP A 808 0.84 -15.83 -18.26
N GLU A 809 0.95 -14.62 -18.82
CA GLU A 809 2.09 -13.73 -18.58
C GLU A 809 2.02 -13.00 -17.22
N HIS A 810 3.17 -12.49 -16.75
CA HIS A 810 3.26 -11.64 -15.56
C HIS A 810 2.55 -10.30 -15.75
N PRO A 811 2.13 -9.62 -14.65
CA PRO A 811 2.36 -9.96 -13.22
C PRO A 811 1.26 -10.84 -12.59
N GLU A 812 1.55 -11.43 -11.43
CA GLU A 812 0.63 -12.13 -10.53
C GLU A 812 -0.01 -11.20 -9.49
N SER A 813 -1.22 -11.54 -9.02
CA SER A 813 -1.89 -10.80 -7.94
C SER A 813 -1.75 -11.48 -6.57
N PRO A 814 -1.83 -10.73 -5.45
CA PRO A 814 -1.91 -11.31 -4.10
C PRO A 814 -3.04 -12.32 -3.92
N GLY A 815 -4.18 -12.11 -4.61
CA GLY A 815 -5.29 -13.06 -4.61
C GLY A 815 -4.95 -14.38 -5.30
N GLU A 816 -4.22 -14.34 -6.43
CA GLU A 816 -3.74 -15.55 -7.13
C GLU A 816 -2.68 -16.29 -6.31
N MET A 817 -1.80 -15.56 -5.61
CA MET A 817 -0.85 -16.14 -4.66
C MET A 817 -1.56 -16.86 -3.51
N ALA A 818 -2.54 -16.21 -2.89
CA ALA A 818 -3.33 -16.79 -1.81
C ALA A 818 -4.11 -18.04 -2.28
N ALA A 819 -4.80 -17.95 -3.42
CA ALA A 819 -5.55 -19.08 -3.99
C ALA A 819 -4.65 -20.29 -4.29
N ALA A 820 -3.45 -20.07 -4.84
CA ALA A 820 -2.49 -21.15 -5.06
C ALA A 820 -1.99 -21.76 -3.73
N ILE A 821 -1.68 -20.93 -2.73
CA ILE A 821 -1.26 -21.40 -1.40
C ILE A 821 -2.36 -22.23 -0.74
N ASP A 822 -3.60 -21.76 -0.77
CA ASP A 822 -4.75 -22.45 -0.18
C ASP A 822 -5.04 -23.78 -0.88
N MET A 823 -4.90 -23.83 -2.20
CA MET A 823 -5.04 -25.06 -2.97
C MET A 823 -4.05 -26.13 -2.52
N VAL A 824 -2.80 -25.75 -2.23
CA VAL A 824 -1.79 -26.69 -1.73
C VAL A 824 -2.03 -27.05 -0.26
N LYS A 825 -2.40 -26.08 0.59
CA LYS A 825 -2.72 -26.31 2.01
C LYS A 825 -3.91 -27.23 2.22
N ASN A 826 -4.87 -27.23 1.29
CA ASN A 826 -6.05 -28.09 1.33
C ASN A 826 -5.89 -29.37 0.49
N HIS A 827 -4.75 -29.56 -0.20
CA HIS A 827 -4.53 -30.75 -1.03
C HIS A 827 -4.23 -31.98 -0.15
N PRO A 828 -5.02 -33.07 -0.20
CA PRO A 828 -4.90 -34.21 0.70
C PRO A 828 -3.51 -34.85 0.74
N GLU A 829 -2.79 -34.83 -0.39
CA GLU A 829 -1.45 -35.40 -0.52
C GLU A 829 -0.34 -34.46 0.01
N HIS A 830 -0.50 -33.14 -0.10
CA HIS A 830 0.58 -32.19 0.18
C HIS A 830 0.45 -31.52 1.55
N ALA A 831 -0.79 -31.32 2.03
CA ALA A 831 -1.07 -30.71 3.33
C ALA A 831 -0.27 -31.32 4.50
N PRO A 832 -0.10 -32.67 4.60
CA PRO A 832 0.69 -33.25 5.69
C PRO A 832 2.19 -32.90 5.65
N HIS A 833 2.72 -32.50 4.49
CA HIS A 833 4.15 -32.20 4.30
C HIS A 833 4.53 -30.75 4.59
N ILE A 834 3.55 -29.86 4.69
CA ILE A 834 3.72 -28.41 4.81
C ILE A 834 3.17 -27.85 6.13
N ALA A 835 2.67 -28.71 7.01
CA ALA A 835 2.17 -28.31 8.31
C ALA A 835 3.24 -27.55 9.12
N GLY A 836 2.92 -26.32 9.51
CA GLY A 836 3.83 -25.45 10.25
C GLY A 836 4.93 -24.77 9.42
N LEU A 837 4.79 -24.74 8.09
CA LEU A 837 5.67 -23.97 7.19
C LEU A 837 4.97 -22.69 6.70
N GLU A 838 5.74 -21.63 6.49
CA GLU A 838 5.32 -20.41 5.79
C GLU A 838 5.31 -20.63 4.29
N ALA A 839 4.47 -19.89 3.57
CA ALA A 839 4.23 -20.11 2.15
C ALA A 839 4.37 -18.81 1.34
N HIS A 840 5.08 -18.88 0.23
CA HIS A 840 5.19 -17.83 -0.78
C HIS A 840 4.84 -18.40 -2.15
N ALA A 841 4.29 -17.59 -3.05
CA ALA A 841 3.93 -18.03 -4.40
C ALA A 841 4.37 -17.01 -5.45
N ILE A 842 4.82 -17.49 -6.60
CA ILE A 842 5.24 -16.65 -7.74
C ILE A 842 4.67 -17.24 -9.03
N VAL A 843 4.25 -16.41 -10.01
CA VAL A 843 3.85 -16.94 -11.33
C VAL A 843 5.05 -17.63 -11.97
N ARG A 844 4.83 -18.82 -12.55
CA ARG A 844 5.82 -19.52 -13.34
C ARG A 844 5.16 -20.27 -14.47
N VAL A 845 5.40 -19.81 -15.70
CA VAL A 845 4.85 -20.46 -16.90
C VAL A 845 5.70 -21.67 -17.27
N PRO A 846 5.13 -22.89 -17.36
CA PRO A 846 5.82 -24.03 -17.94
C PRO A 846 6.12 -23.75 -19.42
N ASN A 847 7.39 -23.74 -19.80
CA ASN A 847 7.83 -23.42 -21.17
C ASN A 847 8.08 -24.68 -22.03
N ASP A 848 7.67 -25.86 -21.56
CA ASP A 848 7.75 -27.11 -22.32
C ASP A 848 6.39 -27.45 -22.94
N PRO A 849 6.25 -27.45 -24.28
CA PRO A 849 5.00 -27.75 -24.97
C PRO A 849 4.47 -29.18 -24.76
N LYS A 850 5.26 -30.06 -24.14
CA LYS A 850 4.85 -31.43 -23.82
C LYS A 850 4.14 -31.56 -22.46
N ILE A 851 4.17 -30.53 -21.63
CA ILE A 851 3.51 -30.53 -20.31
C ILE A 851 2.06 -30.05 -20.48
N ALA A 852 1.11 -30.71 -19.81
CA ALA A 852 -0.33 -30.40 -19.91
C ALA A 852 -0.73 -29.00 -19.39
N SER A 853 0.22 -28.27 -18.79
CA SER A 853 0.10 -26.90 -18.28
C SER A 853 0.95 -25.90 -19.08
N TYR A 854 1.41 -26.28 -20.28
CA TYR A 854 2.07 -25.36 -21.20
C TYR A 854 1.14 -24.19 -21.54
N ARG A 855 1.64 -22.95 -21.37
CA ARG A 855 0.86 -21.72 -21.56
C ARG A 855 -0.39 -21.62 -20.67
N HIS A 856 -0.39 -22.26 -19.50
CA HIS A 856 -1.38 -21.98 -18.46
C HIS A 856 -0.81 -21.05 -17.40
N ARG A 857 -1.69 -20.34 -16.69
CA ARG A 857 -1.33 -19.48 -15.56
C ARG A 857 -1.03 -20.35 -14.34
N CYS A 858 0.25 -20.73 -14.22
CA CYS A 858 0.71 -21.58 -13.12
C CYS A 858 1.45 -20.77 -12.05
N MET A 859 1.28 -21.19 -10.80
CA MET A 859 1.95 -20.63 -9.62
C MET A 859 2.93 -21.64 -9.04
N TYR A 860 4.15 -21.20 -8.79
CA TYR A 860 5.14 -21.95 -8.04
C TYR A 860 5.07 -21.54 -6.57
N VAL A 861 4.52 -22.42 -5.74
CA VAL A 861 4.34 -22.25 -4.29
C VAL A 861 5.53 -22.87 -3.56
N MET A 862 6.16 -22.11 -2.68
CA MET A 862 7.35 -22.48 -1.92
C MET A 862 7.03 -22.42 -0.44
N PHE A 863 7.43 -23.44 0.30
CA PHE A 863 7.23 -23.54 1.74
C PHE A 863 8.56 -23.54 2.50
N THR A 864 8.66 -22.69 3.51
CA THR A 864 9.86 -22.42 4.33
C THR A 864 9.54 -22.54 5.82
N LYS A 865 10.56 -22.69 6.69
CA LYS A 865 10.33 -22.70 8.15
C LYS A 865 9.85 -21.30 8.63
N PRO A 866 9.03 -21.21 9.70
CA PRO A 866 8.50 -19.93 10.21
C PRO A 866 9.56 -18.92 10.66
N GLU A 867 9.21 -17.64 10.60
CA GLU A 867 10.08 -16.45 10.55
C GLU A 867 11.21 -16.32 11.59
N ASP A 868 12.41 -16.04 11.06
CA ASP A 868 13.21 -14.83 11.36
C ASP A 868 13.30 -14.05 10.03
N PRO A 869 12.79 -12.81 9.92
CA PRO A 869 12.58 -12.10 8.66
C PRO A 869 13.87 -11.63 7.94
N HIS A 870 15.06 -11.96 8.45
CA HIS A 870 16.35 -11.49 7.92
C HIS A 870 17.25 -12.57 7.30
N VAL A 871 16.74 -13.80 7.08
CA VAL A 871 17.57 -14.90 6.56
C VAL A 871 16.93 -15.58 5.35
N GLU A 872 17.65 -15.61 4.22
CA GLU A 872 17.28 -16.43 3.06
C GLU A 872 17.37 -17.92 3.44
N ARG A 873 16.22 -18.61 3.51
CA ARG A 873 16.15 -20.04 3.85
C ARG A 873 15.91 -20.88 2.61
N LEU A 874 16.45 -22.09 2.65
CA LEU A 874 16.17 -23.12 1.65
C LEU A 874 14.70 -23.50 1.70
N VAL A 875 14.09 -23.60 0.52
CA VAL A 875 12.72 -24.10 0.34
C VAL A 875 12.66 -25.55 0.83
N CYS A 876 11.79 -25.86 1.80
CA CYS A 876 11.58 -27.21 2.34
C CYS A 876 10.66 -28.05 1.47
N TYR A 877 9.67 -27.39 0.84
CA TYR A 877 8.71 -28.05 -0.03
C TYR A 877 8.27 -27.08 -1.12
N ALA A 878 8.15 -27.53 -2.36
CA ALA A 878 7.70 -26.70 -3.46
C ALA A 878 6.63 -27.40 -4.27
N VAL A 879 5.63 -26.67 -4.73
CA VAL A 879 4.49 -27.18 -5.49
C VAL A 879 4.19 -26.24 -6.66
N LEU A 880 4.02 -26.80 -7.84
CA LEU A 880 3.53 -26.09 -9.02
C LEU A 880 2.02 -26.33 -9.13
N VAL A 881 1.26 -25.23 -9.15
CA VAL A 881 -0.21 -25.22 -9.23
C VAL A 881 -0.63 -24.60 -10.55
N ASP A 882 -1.59 -25.19 -11.23
CA ASP A 882 -2.23 -24.64 -12.43
C ASP A 882 -3.55 -23.98 -12.02
N LEU A 883 -3.61 -22.65 -12.06
CA LEU A 883 -4.79 -21.91 -11.63
C LEU A 883 -5.91 -21.97 -12.69
N ASP A 884 -5.58 -22.19 -13.96
CA ASP A 884 -6.61 -22.30 -15.00
C ASP A 884 -7.36 -23.62 -14.88
N LYS A 885 -6.66 -24.68 -14.45
CA LYS A 885 -7.26 -26.01 -14.20
C LYS A 885 -7.65 -26.27 -12.75
N GLN A 886 -7.26 -25.41 -11.81
CA GLN A 886 -7.42 -25.63 -10.37
C GLN A 886 -6.82 -26.98 -9.91
N THR A 887 -5.60 -27.29 -10.35
CA THR A 887 -4.94 -28.57 -10.05
C THR A 887 -3.49 -28.40 -9.64
N VAL A 888 -2.98 -29.34 -8.83
CA VAL A 888 -1.54 -29.46 -8.57
C VAL A 888 -0.87 -30.22 -9.72
N VAL A 889 0.16 -29.63 -10.31
CA VAL A 889 0.87 -30.15 -11.48
C VAL A 889 2.07 -30.99 -11.07
N ALA A 890 2.82 -30.54 -10.07
CA ALA A 890 4.01 -31.21 -9.58
C ALA A 890 4.35 -30.75 -8.16
N ALA A 891 4.94 -31.63 -7.35
CA ALA A 891 5.48 -31.28 -6.04
C ALA A 891 6.88 -31.84 -5.86
N ARG A 892 7.71 -31.16 -5.08
CA ARG A 892 9.06 -31.60 -4.73
C ARG A 892 9.34 -31.30 -3.26
N LYS A 893 9.72 -32.34 -2.52
CA LYS A 893 10.32 -32.20 -1.20
C LYS A 893 11.82 -31.93 -1.33
N THR A 894 12.32 -30.97 -0.57
CA THR A 894 13.75 -30.64 -0.51
C THR A 894 14.25 -30.87 0.91
N PRO A 895 15.44 -31.46 1.13
CA PRO A 895 15.98 -31.62 2.47
C PRO A 895 16.24 -30.24 3.10
N CYS A 896 15.58 -29.96 4.21
CA CYS A 896 15.83 -28.77 5.02
C CYS A 896 16.82 -29.11 6.15
N SER A 897 18.08 -28.66 6.01
CA SER A 897 19.00 -28.57 7.15
C SER A 897 18.68 -27.31 7.96
#